data_AF-A0A8T0T2T0-F1
#
_entry.id   AF-A0A8T0T2T0-F1
#
_cell.length_a   1.000
_cell.length_b   1.000
_cell.length_c   1.000
_cell.angle_alpha   90.00
_cell.angle_beta   90.00
_cell.angle_gamma   90.00
#
_symmetry.space_group_name_H-M   'P 1'
#
loop_
_entity.id
_entity.type
_entity.pdbx_description
1 polymer ?
#
loop_
_entity_poly.entity_id
_entity_poly.type
_entity_poly.pdbx_seq_one_letter_code
_entity_poly.pdbx_strand_id
1 'polypeptide(L)'
;MRPPRLPSLRATARYSTSQSRLRPAAARSPASICVASTRLASDCPPSGSRTLASSLAERTGRRPAALQIRALRPPPRRGPAPISSAPLHRGVPLGSATDSTASVVPLGFHRGRRAPRTRAACLSAAPRSPETRLTRLPCLLCAGAVPNLRTAQAAPLLRLTARQDLLRLETFAVGSTSVLFSSRKGPQKLRSLQPVLPNRGSQLNRDTKDLRGFQWPSRPPSTPAGIKCAVIEKNVEFTRHPRAHFINNRTMEIFRKLDGLAGDIERSQPPVDLWRKFVYCTSLSGSVLGSVDHMKPEDFDKVISPISVAHFSQYKLVDLLLKKLEAIGFQTCFPSEIGISTQDVELESKILMGHECTSLQQTDEGILVGTSVNNGERILERKLHCGILLGTDGARSTVRELAGISMEGERDLQKLVSVHFLSRDLGRYLSSQRPGMLFFVFNPGAIGVLVAHDLEHGEFVLQIPFYPPQQMFEEFGSKVCEQIIVKLVGWEPADVQVLDIKPWAMHAEVAEKYISCNNRVVLAGDAAHRFPPAGGFGMNTGVQDAHNLAWKLGLMLNGVASPSILQTYESERRPVAIFNTELSVENFKAAMSIPASLGLDPTVANSVHQVINRSLGSIIPRNVQKAVLEGLFSIGRAQVSDYILNEKNPIGSLRLARLRSILDEGKSLQLQFPAEDLGFCYEEGALVTEDCSQKTQKGVKLEHSERTSREYIPSAKVGLRLPHMLVRALPASSEGVFSTLDLVSMDKLEFVLIIAPLKESYEIARATLKVADEFKLSVKVCVMWPHGSDDVEVEESRYVLAPWTNYVNVEELPRVSGNSWWEMCRISRKNVILVRPDEHIAWRTEWDMVRDADSEVRGVFSRILCLNGHHV
;
A
#
# COMPACT_ATOMS: atom_id res chain seq x y z
N MET A 1 -70.10 -2.53 -20.32
CA MET A 1 -69.69 -1.73 -21.51
C MET A 1 -68.26 -1.22 -21.31
N ARG A 2 -67.64 -0.56 -22.30
CA ARG A 2 -66.21 -0.14 -22.27
C ARG A 2 -65.99 1.23 -21.62
N PRO A 3 -64.79 1.47 -21.06
CA PRO A 3 -64.06 2.74 -21.20
C PRO A 3 -63.02 2.68 -22.34
N PRO A 4 -62.75 3.79 -23.06
CA PRO A 4 -61.61 3.98 -23.98
C PRO A 4 -60.50 4.85 -23.37
N ARG A 5 -59.29 5.02 -23.94
CA ARG A 5 -58.37 4.12 -24.66
C ARG A 5 -56.99 4.82 -24.72
N LEU A 6 -55.90 4.14 -24.38
CA LEU A 6 -54.53 4.60 -24.64
C LEU A 6 -54.08 4.23 -26.07
N PRO A 7 -53.18 5.01 -26.70
CA PRO A 7 -52.27 4.53 -27.74
C PRO A 7 -51.04 3.86 -27.09
N SER A 8 -50.58 2.76 -27.68
CA SER A 8 -49.39 2.02 -27.23
C SER A 8 -48.82 1.18 -28.38
N LEU A 9 -47.50 0.95 -28.43
CA LEU A 9 -46.73 -0.18 -29.01
C LEU A 9 -45.23 0.16 -28.74
N ARG A 10 -44.35 -0.69 -28.18
CA ARG A 10 -43.82 -2.01 -28.63
C ARG A 10 -42.90 -1.92 -29.87
N ALA A 11 -41.80 -2.68 -29.97
CA ALA A 11 -41.06 -3.51 -28.99
C ALA A 11 -39.68 -3.98 -29.53
N THR A 12 -38.84 -4.51 -28.64
CA THR A 12 -37.82 -5.59 -28.82
C THR A 12 -37.21 -5.90 -30.20
N ALA A 13 -35.87 -5.99 -30.24
CA ALA A 13 -35.15 -7.02 -31.01
C ALA A 13 -33.77 -7.35 -30.39
N ARG A 14 -33.31 -8.60 -30.57
CA ARG A 14 -31.90 -9.01 -30.39
C ARG A 14 -31.21 -8.96 -31.77
N TYR A 15 -29.88 -8.85 -31.83
CA TYR A 15 -29.13 -9.35 -32.99
C TYR A 15 -27.80 -10.00 -32.59
N SER A 16 -27.42 -11.04 -33.32
CA SER A 16 -26.14 -11.76 -33.24
C SER A 16 -25.26 -11.47 -34.46
N THR A 17 -24.01 -11.90 -34.40
CA THR A 17 -23.02 -11.75 -35.48
C THR A 17 -23.27 -12.66 -36.68
N SER A 18 -22.91 -12.17 -37.88
CA SER A 18 -22.66 -12.99 -39.07
C SER A 18 -21.74 -12.24 -40.05
N GLN A 19 -20.73 -12.89 -40.61
CA GLN A 19 -19.82 -12.31 -41.62
C GLN A 19 -20.36 -12.48 -43.04
N SER A 20 -20.04 -11.54 -43.94
CA SER A 20 -19.97 -11.81 -45.39
C SER A 20 -19.00 -10.85 -46.10
N ARG A 21 -18.11 -11.38 -46.93
CA ARG A 21 -17.19 -10.60 -47.79
C ARG A 21 -17.85 -10.25 -49.11
N LEU A 22 -17.45 -9.14 -49.75
CA LEU A 22 -17.34 -9.01 -51.22
C LEU A 22 -16.47 -7.79 -51.62
N ARG A 23 -16.05 -7.72 -52.89
CA ARG A 23 -15.19 -6.67 -53.49
C ARG A 23 -15.99 -5.90 -54.60
N PRO A 24 -15.39 -5.17 -55.58
CA PRO A 24 -15.09 -3.73 -55.45
C PRO A 24 -15.49 -2.86 -56.68
N ALA A 25 -15.03 -1.59 -56.68
CA ALA A 25 -14.54 -0.78 -57.83
C ALA A 25 -15.36 0.42 -58.34
N ALA A 26 -14.62 1.32 -59.01
CA ALA A 26 -14.98 2.52 -59.79
C ALA A 26 -15.44 3.80 -59.03
N ALA A 27 -15.14 5.03 -59.48
CA ALA A 27 -14.05 5.52 -60.37
C ALA A 27 -13.95 7.07 -60.38
N ARG A 28 -12.83 7.58 -60.94
CA ARG A 28 -12.54 8.95 -61.48
C ARG A 28 -12.05 10.07 -60.53
N SER A 29 -11.08 10.81 -61.07
CA SER A 29 -10.53 12.11 -60.62
C SER A 29 -10.81 13.19 -61.68
N PRO A 30 -10.28 14.43 -61.54
CA PRO A 30 -9.06 14.73 -62.33
C PRO A 30 -8.04 15.73 -61.73
N ALA A 31 -6.75 15.44 -62.01
CA ALA A 31 -5.63 16.36 -62.31
C ALA A 31 -5.11 17.35 -61.22
N SER A 32 -3.86 17.87 -61.24
CA SER A 32 -2.83 17.91 -62.31
C SER A 32 -1.37 17.80 -61.78
N ILE A 33 -0.50 17.12 -62.53
CA ILE A 33 0.91 17.47 -62.91
C ILE A 33 1.92 17.86 -61.79
N CYS A 34 3.14 17.32 -61.62
CA CYS A 34 3.94 16.15 -62.10
C CYS A 34 5.19 16.07 -61.13
N VAL A 35 6.35 15.38 -61.30
CA VAL A 35 7.02 14.62 -62.39
C VAL A 35 8.00 13.55 -61.83
N ALA A 36 8.64 12.79 -62.72
CA ALA A 36 9.88 11.96 -62.68
C ALA A 36 10.87 12.00 -61.48
N SER A 37 11.71 10.98 -61.19
CA SER A 37 11.94 9.54 -61.59
C SER A 37 13.21 9.03 -60.83
N THR A 38 13.82 7.82 -60.84
CA THR A 38 13.75 6.47 -61.50
C THR A 38 14.44 5.47 -60.50
N ARG A 39 14.04 4.20 -60.28
CA ARG A 39 14.44 2.90 -60.92
C ARG A 39 15.96 2.69 -61.17
N LEU A 40 16.59 1.52 -61.05
CA LEU A 40 16.31 0.06 -60.79
C LEU A 40 17.57 -0.51 -60.04
N ALA A 41 17.78 -1.77 -59.62
CA ALA A 41 17.07 -2.98 -59.16
C ALA A 41 18.11 -4.16 -59.21
N SER A 42 17.74 -5.37 -58.75
CA SER A 42 18.38 -6.71 -58.98
C SER A 42 19.73 -7.12 -58.29
N ASP A 43 19.63 -8.27 -57.59
CA ASP A 43 20.48 -9.49 -57.62
C ASP A 43 21.86 -9.65 -56.91
N CYS A 44 21.79 -10.39 -55.79
CA CYS A 44 22.56 -11.61 -55.43
C CYS A 44 24.08 -11.60 -55.00
N PRO A 45 24.56 -12.67 -54.30
CA PRO A 45 25.86 -12.74 -53.59
C PRO A 45 26.81 -13.83 -54.22
N PRO A 46 27.84 -14.44 -53.57
CA PRO A 46 28.46 -14.26 -52.23
C PRO A 46 30.03 -14.26 -52.24
N SER A 47 30.64 -14.70 -51.12
CA SER A 47 32.09 -14.92 -50.84
C SER A 47 32.90 -13.68 -50.35
N GLY A 48 33.97 -13.82 -49.57
CA GLY A 48 34.63 -15.05 -49.09
C GLY A 48 35.55 -14.85 -47.87
N SER A 49 36.08 -15.96 -47.34
CA SER A 49 36.83 -16.09 -46.07
C SER A 49 38.22 -15.45 -46.02
N ARG A 50 38.71 -15.07 -44.82
CA ARG A 50 40.00 -15.56 -44.25
C ARG A 50 40.24 -15.21 -42.76
N THR A 51 40.40 -16.27 -41.97
CA THR A 51 41.46 -16.54 -40.94
C THR A 51 42.58 -15.47 -40.79
N LEU A 52 43.12 -15.15 -39.60
CA LEU A 52 43.76 -16.04 -38.60
C LEU A 52 44.09 -15.35 -37.23
N ALA A 53 44.53 -16.19 -36.27
CA ALA A 53 45.32 -16.03 -35.02
C ALA A 53 46.30 -14.81 -34.83
N SER A 54 46.90 -14.52 -33.65
CA SER A 54 46.64 -14.82 -32.21
C SER A 54 47.64 -14.09 -31.28
N SER A 55 47.35 -14.03 -29.97
CA SER A 55 48.29 -14.09 -28.81
C SER A 55 49.48 -13.10 -28.62
N LEU A 56 49.34 -12.24 -27.58
CA LEU A 56 50.28 -11.99 -26.45
C LEU A 56 51.65 -11.26 -26.59
N ALA A 57 51.89 -10.37 -25.59
CA ALA A 57 53.18 -9.93 -25.00
C ALA A 57 54.16 -9.05 -25.85
N GLU A 58 55.03 -8.16 -25.33
CA GLU A 58 55.16 -7.51 -24.00
C GLU A 58 55.93 -6.15 -24.13
N ARG A 59 55.85 -5.29 -23.09
CA ARG A 59 56.88 -4.29 -22.61
C ARG A 59 57.34 -3.03 -23.42
N THR A 60 57.26 -1.89 -22.70
CA THR A 60 58.24 -0.76 -22.58
C THR A 60 58.64 0.19 -23.74
N GLY A 61 57.81 1.20 -23.99
CA GLY A 61 58.02 2.65 -23.66
C GLY A 61 59.23 3.49 -24.16
N ARG A 62 58.93 4.71 -24.70
CA ARG A 62 59.64 6.02 -24.47
C ARG A 62 58.85 7.23 -25.03
N ARG A 63 59.24 8.47 -24.66
CA ARG A 63 58.71 9.79 -25.15
C ARG A 63 59.62 10.42 -26.22
N PRO A 64 59.15 11.38 -27.07
CA PRO A 64 59.18 12.85 -26.79
C PRO A 64 57.76 13.51 -26.94
N ALA A 65 57.37 14.71 -26.44
CA ALA A 65 57.89 16.10 -26.43
C ALA A 65 57.79 16.84 -27.80
N ALA A 66 57.37 18.11 -27.95
CA ALA A 66 56.73 19.15 -27.10
C ALA A 66 56.06 20.24 -28.03
N LEU A 67 55.15 21.13 -27.59
CA LEU A 67 55.46 22.49 -27.09
C LEU A 67 54.25 23.22 -26.41
N GLN A 68 54.52 24.42 -25.89
CA GLN A 68 53.68 25.31 -25.05
C GLN A 68 52.54 26.05 -25.82
N ILE A 69 51.50 26.63 -25.19
CA ILE A 69 51.37 27.97 -24.52
C ILE A 69 49.89 28.09 -24.03
N ARG A 70 49.40 28.75 -22.95
CA ARG A 70 49.88 29.61 -21.83
C ARG A 70 48.95 29.42 -20.58
N ALA A 71 49.04 30.29 -19.55
CA ALA A 71 48.10 30.37 -18.40
C ALA A 71 48.00 31.80 -17.81
N LEU A 72 47.02 32.10 -16.92
CA LEU A 72 47.10 33.01 -15.72
C LEU A 72 45.76 33.24 -14.93
N ARG A 73 45.89 33.55 -13.61
CA ARG A 73 44.90 34.00 -12.56
C ARG A 73 45.72 34.49 -11.31
N PRO A 74 45.21 35.20 -10.25
CA PRO A 74 43.97 35.98 -10.04
C PRO A 74 44.31 37.52 -10.03
N PRO A 75 44.36 38.41 -8.96
CA PRO A 75 44.00 38.43 -7.51
C PRO A 75 42.99 39.58 -7.08
N PRO A 76 42.70 39.87 -5.77
CA PRO A 76 41.58 40.77 -5.36
C PRO A 76 41.88 41.99 -4.40
N ARG A 77 40.83 42.85 -4.20
CA ARG A 77 40.53 43.83 -3.08
C ARG A 77 41.49 45.00 -2.73
N ARG A 78 41.00 46.26 -2.86
CA ARG A 78 40.90 47.34 -1.82
C ARG A 78 40.41 48.69 -2.41
N GLY A 79 39.95 49.64 -1.57
CA GLY A 79 39.67 51.07 -1.91
C GLY A 79 40.89 51.99 -1.63
N PRO A 80 40.82 53.34 -1.80
CA PRO A 80 39.72 54.22 -1.34
C PRO A 80 39.27 55.32 -2.37
N ALA A 81 38.65 56.41 -1.87
CA ALA A 81 38.12 57.60 -2.59
C ALA A 81 39.22 58.70 -2.80
N PRO A 82 38.99 59.98 -3.25
CA PRO A 82 37.77 60.82 -3.20
C PRO A 82 37.48 61.76 -4.41
N ILE A 83 36.51 62.69 -4.25
CA ILE A 83 36.18 63.88 -5.10
C ILE A 83 35.56 63.53 -6.48
N SER A 84 34.54 64.20 -7.02
CA SER A 84 33.68 65.34 -6.60
C SER A 84 32.18 65.00 -6.93
N SER A 85 31.14 65.85 -6.96
CA SER A 85 30.93 67.31 -6.78
C SER A 85 29.45 67.60 -6.38
N ALA A 86 29.02 68.87 -6.33
CA ALA A 86 27.62 69.30 -6.13
C ALA A 86 27.27 70.52 -7.04
N PRO A 87 26.03 71.10 -7.10
CA PRO A 87 25.37 71.76 -5.94
C PRO A 87 23.82 71.67 -5.82
N LEU A 88 23.35 71.89 -4.57
CA LEU A 88 22.12 72.60 -4.11
C LEU A 88 20.74 72.31 -4.77
N HIS A 89 19.67 72.06 -4.01
CA HIS A 89 19.09 73.06 -3.09
C HIS A 89 18.35 72.52 -1.84
N ARG A 90 18.19 73.38 -0.82
CA ARG A 90 17.27 73.27 0.35
C ARG A 90 15.95 74.01 0.03
N GLY A 91 14.79 73.82 0.71
CA GLY A 91 14.41 72.95 1.83
C GLY A 91 13.56 73.68 2.92
N VAL A 92 12.85 72.93 3.80
CA VAL A 92 12.16 73.37 5.08
C VAL A 92 11.03 74.43 4.98
N PRO A 93 10.24 74.80 6.04
CA PRO A 93 10.03 74.22 7.40
C PRO A 93 8.54 74.10 7.88
N LEU A 94 8.36 73.85 9.21
CA LEU A 94 7.19 74.10 10.11
C LEU A 94 6.15 72.97 10.32
N GLY A 95 5.60 72.73 11.53
CA GLY A 95 6.05 73.15 12.89
C GLY A 95 4.95 73.32 13.97
N SER A 96 5.33 73.13 15.25
CA SER A 96 4.65 73.54 16.53
C SER A 96 3.61 72.62 17.21
N ALA A 97 3.27 72.98 18.47
CA ALA A 97 2.48 72.29 19.53
C ALA A 97 3.14 71.01 20.15
N THR A 98 3.49 70.86 21.45
CA THR A 98 3.11 71.47 22.77
C THR A 98 1.69 71.12 23.26
N ASP A 99 1.41 70.76 24.52
CA ASP A 99 2.26 70.50 25.71
C ASP A 99 1.49 69.67 26.77
N SER A 100 2.17 69.24 27.85
CA SER A 100 1.70 69.00 29.25
C SER A 100 2.39 67.83 29.96
N THR A 101 2.72 68.00 31.25
CA THR A 101 3.57 67.09 32.04
C THR A 101 3.21 67.10 33.55
N ALA A 102 3.89 66.25 34.34
CA ALA A 102 3.84 66.10 35.81
C ALA A 102 2.56 65.39 36.35
N SER A 103 2.54 64.66 37.48
CA SER A 103 3.42 64.50 38.66
C SER A 103 3.28 63.06 39.23
N VAL A 104 4.03 62.45 40.17
CA VAL A 104 5.32 62.65 40.91
C VAL A 104 5.61 61.25 41.56
N VAL A 105 6.77 60.57 41.51
CA VAL A 105 8.15 60.88 42.01
C VAL A 105 8.27 60.74 43.55
N PRO A 106 9.29 60.07 44.18
CA PRO A 106 10.07 58.87 43.81
C PRO A 106 10.30 57.91 45.04
N LEU A 107 11.41 57.14 45.04
CA LEU A 107 12.10 56.35 46.12
C LEU A 107 12.13 54.82 45.86
N GLY A 108 13.19 54.06 46.20
CA GLY A 108 14.53 54.48 46.64
C GLY A 108 15.42 53.34 47.20
N PHE A 109 16.67 53.27 46.73
CA PHE A 109 17.86 52.61 47.31
C PHE A 109 18.08 51.07 47.35
N HIS A 110 19.25 50.73 46.81
CA HIS A 110 20.07 49.50 46.91
C HIS A 110 20.23 48.84 48.30
N ARG A 111 20.38 47.49 48.28
CA ARG A 111 21.56 46.67 48.71
C ARG A 111 21.18 45.17 48.56
N GLY A 112 22.08 44.17 48.50
CA GLY A 112 23.55 44.14 48.52
C GLY A 112 24.07 42.70 48.18
N ARG A 113 25.39 42.53 47.98
CA ARG A 113 26.01 41.25 47.54
C ARG A 113 26.11 40.19 48.65
N ARG A 114 26.05 38.89 48.30
CA ARG A 114 27.10 37.86 48.56
C ARG A 114 26.78 36.47 47.98
N ALA A 115 27.83 35.70 47.69
CA ALA A 115 27.87 34.24 47.46
C ALA A 115 28.75 33.62 48.62
N PRO A 116 29.03 32.29 48.76
CA PRO A 116 29.36 31.31 47.70
C PRO A 116 28.99 29.80 47.96
N ARG A 117 29.49 28.89 47.09
CA ARG A 117 30.11 27.53 47.30
C ARG A 117 29.79 26.72 48.60
N THR A 118 29.71 25.37 48.65
CA THR A 118 29.98 24.24 47.70
C THR A 118 29.56 22.85 48.28
N ARG A 119 29.51 21.80 47.41
CA ARG A 119 29.82 20.35 47.66
C ARG A 119 28.84 19.40 48.41
N ALA A 120 28.23 18.51 47.60
CA ALA A 120 28.54 17.05 47.49
C ALA A 120 28.01 15.96 48.47
N ALA A 121 27.82 14.78 47.85
CA ALA A 121 27.93 13.39 48.36
C ALA A 121 26.66 12.62 48.80
N CYS A 122 26.58 11.40 48.25
CA CYS A 122 25.54 10.38 48.31
C CYS A 122 25.45 9.63 49.66
N LEU A 123 24.34 8.92 49.92
CA LEU A 123 24.32 7.43 49.91
C LEU A 123 22.91 6.82 49.99
N SER A 124 22.83 5.49 49.97
CA SER A 124 21.63 4.65 49.76
C SER A 124 21.05 4.03 51.05
N ALA A 125 19.76 3.67 51.03
CA ALA A 125 19.20 2.50 51.73
C ALA A 125 17.74 2.19 51.33
N ALA A 126 17.36 0.91 51.44
CA ALA A 126 15.99 0.35 51.46
C ALA A 126 16.08 -1.00 52.22
N PRO A 127 15.02 -1.82 52.36
CA PRO A 127 13.56 -1.58 52.37
C PRO A 127 12.92 -2.05 53.71
N ARG A 128 11.59 -1.87 53.90
CA ARG A 128 10.78 -2.71 54.84
C ARG A 128 9.30 -2.84 54.41
N SER A 129 8.75 -4.04 54.59
CA SER A 129 7.31 -4.32 54.77
C SER A 129 6.99 -4.44 56.27
N PRO A 130 5.71 -4.59 56.65
CA PRO A 130 5.27 -5.92 57.12
C PRO A 130 3.81 -6.30 56.74
N GLU A 131 3.42 -7.53 57.08
CA GLU A 131 2.05 -8.06 56.95
C GLU A 131 1.16 -7.68 58.15
N THR A 132 -0.18 -7.80 58.00
CA THR A 132 -1.03 -8.42 59.03
C THR A 132 -2.36 -8.94 58.45
N ARG A 133 -2.90 -10.02 59.01
CA ARG A 133 -4.29 -10.51 58.76
C ARG A 133 -5.19 -10.16 59.93
N LEU A 134 -6.50 -10.01 59.69
CA LEU A 134 -7.56 -10.28 60.66
C LEU A 134 -8.86 -10.68 59.95
N THR A 135 -9.93 -11.03 60.68
CA THR A 135 -10.88 -12.06 60.21
C THR A 135 -12.36 -11.88 60.59
N ARG A 136 -13.22 -12.54 59.79
CA ARG A 136 -14.50 -13.25 60.13
C ARG A 136 -15.87 -12.51 60.19
N LEU A 137 -16.82 -13.20 59.54
CA LEU A 137 -18.29 -13.33 59.78
C LEU A 137 -19.28 -12.22 59.32
N PRO A 138 -20.59 -12.56 59.14
CA PRO A 138 -21.48 -11.91 58.16
C PRO A 138 -22.88 -11.50 58.71
N CYS A 139 -23.79 -11.06 57.82
CA CYS A 139 -25.27 -11.02 57.92
C CYS A 139 -25.85 -10.41 56.60
N LEU A 140 -27.14 -10.49 56.22
CA LEU A 140 -28.16 -11.56 56.25
C LEU A 140 -29.37 -11.09 55.37
N LEU A 141 -30.14 -12.01 54.78
CA LEU A 141 -31.52 -11.89 54.25
C LEU A 141 -31.96 -10.73 53.30
N CYS A 142 -32.44 -11.09 52.09
CA CYS A 142 -33.78 -10.84 51.51
C CYS A 142 -33.71 -10.99 49.97
N ALA A 143 -34.45 -11.84 49.22
CA ALA A 143 -35.79 -12.45 49.31
C ALA A 143 -36.90 -11.66 48.58
N GLY A 144 -37.47 -12.26 47.54
CA GLY A 144 -38.57 -11.72 46.70
C GLY A 144 -38.09 -11.02 45.41
N ALA A 145 -38.76 -11.13 44.26
CA ALA A 145 -39.84 -12.05 43.87
C ALA A 145 -39.88 -12.21 42.33
N VAL A 146 -40.50 -13.29 41.83
CA VAL A 146 -40.77 -13.54 40.40
C VAL A 146 -42.28 -13.46 40.17
N PRO A 147 -42.74 -12.89 39.05
CA PRO A 147 -43.69 -13.65 38.23
C PRO A 147 -43.53 -13.48 36.71
N ASN A 148 -43.53 -14.63 36.02
CA ASN A 148 -44.19 -14.93 34.73
C ASN A 148 -43.85 -14.11 33.46
N LEU A 149 -43.31 -14.75 32.41
CA LEU A 149 -43.98 -15.66 31.45
C LEU A 149 -45.04 -14.99 30.56
N ARG A 150 -44.72 -14.86 29.27
CA ARG A 150 -45.64 -15.15 28.15
C ARG A 150 -44.86 -15.72 26.95
N THR A 151 -45.55 -16.50 26.14
CA THR A 151 -45.01 -17.39 25.09
C THR A 151 -45.60 -17.09 23.71
N ALA A 152 -45.27 -17.92 22.70
CA ALA A 152 -45.66 -17.86 21.28
C ALA A 152 -44.75 -16.96 20.40
N GLN A 153 -44.47 -17.29 19.13
CA GLN A 153 -44.83 -18.47 18.32
C GLN A 153 -43.77 -18.74 17.23
N ALA A 154 -43.88 -19.83 16.48
CA ALA A 154 -42.84 -20.28 15.53
C ALA A 154 -43.36 -20.76 14.17
N ALA A 155 -42.45 -20.78 13.18
CA ALA A 155 -42.56 -21.44 11.86
C ALA A 155 -43.51 -20.77 10.83
N PRO A 156 -43.41 -21.06 9.50
CA PRO A 156 -42.58 -22.10 8.86
C PRO A 156 -41.64 -21.65 7.72
N LEU A 157 -40.93 -22.65 7.19
CA LEU A 157 -39.89 -22.57 6.15
C LEU A 157 -40.40 -22.12 4.77
N LEU A 158 -39.47 -21.59 3.96
CA LEU A 158 -39.45 -21.82 2.50
C LEU A 158 -38.07 -22.37 2.10
N ARG A 159 -38.03 -23.50 1.39
CA ARG A 159 -36.79 -24.13 0.91
C ARG A 159 -36.44 -23.62 -0.49
N LEU A 160 -35.18 -23.27 -0.71
CA LEU A 160 -34.56 -23.22 -2.04
C LEU A 160 -33.24 -23.99 -2.02
N THR A 161 -33.08 -24.94 -2.94
CA THR A 161 -31.97 -25.88 -2.98
C THR A 161 -31.13 -25.68 -4.23
N ALA A 162 -29.91 -25.15 -4.09
CA ALA A 162 -28.92 -25.14 -5.17
C ALA A 162 -27.47 -25.10 -4.65
N ARG A 163 -26.76 -26.21 -4.86
CA ARG A 163 -25.30 -26.39 -5.05
C ARG A 163 -24.32 -25.71 -4.07
N GLN A 164 -23.63 -26.57 -3.33
CA GLN A 164 -22.38 -26.31 -2.62
C GLN A 164 -21.17 -26.33 -3.59
N ASP A 165 -19.98 -26.17 -2.99
CA ASP A 165 -18.63 -26.55 -3.46
C ASP A 165 -17.80 -25.49 -4.21
N LEU A 166 -17.17 -24.60 -3.43
CA LEU A 166 -15.73 -24.27 -3.43
C LEU A 166 -15.45 -23.27 -2.27
N LEU A 167 -14.38 -23.47 -1.48
CA LEU A 167 -14.16 -22.77 -0.19
C LEU A 167 -12.66 -22.46 0.05
N ARG A 168 -12.20 -21.22 -0.19
CA ARG A 168 -10.77 -20.82 -0.04
C ARG A 168 -10.50 -19.40 0.48
N LEU A 169 -10.82 -19.22 1.76
CA LEU A 169 -9.87 -18.88 2.84
C LEU A 169 -8.97 -17.62 2.75
N GLU A 170 -9.20 -16.67 3.66
CA GLU A 170 -8.54 -15.37 3.77
C GLU A 170 -8.36 -14.94 5.25
N THR A 171 -7.44 -13.99 5.53
CA THR A 171 -7.46 -13.12 6.73
C THR A 171 -6.55 -11.91 6.50
N PHE A 172 -7.07 -10.68 6.61
CA PHE A 172 -6.31 -9.44 6.34
C PHE A 172 -6.56 -8.34 7.36
N ALA A 173 -5.57 -7.45 7.52
CA ALA A 173 -5.51 -6.43 8.55
C ALA A 173 -5.94 -5.04 8.04
N VAL A 174 -7.07 -4.49 8.50
CA VAL A 174 -7.62 -3.22 7.98
C VAL A 174 -8.03 -2.22 9.09
N GLY A 175 -7.10 -1.97 10.03
CA GLY A 175 -7.13 -0.86 10.99
C GLY A 175 -7.95 -1.12 12.26
N SER A 176 -7.56 -0.48 13.38
CA SER A 176 -8.15 -0.56 14.74
C SER A 176 -8.29 -1.94 15.39
N THR A 177 -7.99 -2.98 14.62
CA THR A 177 -8.09 -4.39 14.93
C THR A 177 -6.75 -4.97 15.39
N SER A 178 -6.74 -5.99 16.25
CA SER A 178 -5.57 -6.86 16.51
C SER A 178 -5.91 -8.33 16.27
N VAL A 179 -4.93 -9.16 15.88
CA VAL A 179 -5.15 -10.57 15.53
C VAL A 179 -4.36 -11.51 16.44
N LEU A 180 -5.05 -12.48 17.03
CA LEU A 180 -4.55 -13.46 18.00
C LEU A 180 -4.40 -14.83 17.31
N PHE A 181 -3.25 -15.48 17.50
CA PHE A 181 -2.95 -16.79 16.89
C PHE A 181 -2.72 -17.86 17.95
N SER A 182 -3.39 -19.02 17.83
CA SER A 182 -3.28 -20.12 18.79
C SER A 182 -2.23 -21.16 18.38
N SER A 183 -1.44 -21.63 19.35
CA SER A 183 -0.57 -22.80 19.19
C SER A 183 -0.70 -23.72 20.39
N ARG A 184 -1.25 -24.92 20.17
CA ARG A 184 -1.33 -26.01 21.17
C ARG A 184 -1.02 -27.36 20.53
N LYS A 185 0.21 -27.83 20.67
CA LYS A 185 0.60 -29.25 20.55
C LYS A 185 1.62 -29.62 21.62
N GLY A 186 1.14 -30.03 22.79
CA GLY A 186 1.97 -30.72 23.78
C GLY A 186 2.33 -32.14 23.31
N PRO A 187 3.47 -32.71 23.73
CA PRO A 187 3.98 -33.98 23.21
C PRO A 187 3.25 -35.19 23.81
N GLN A 188 2.28 -35.75 23.08
CA GLN A 188 1.71 -37.06 23.41
C GLN A 188 2.62 -38.19 22.93
N LYS A 189 3.09 -39.03 23.86
CA LYS A 189 3.81 -40.28 23.55
C LYS A 189 2.82 -41.31 23.00
N LEU A 190 2.86 -41.59 21.70
CA LEU A 190 2.17 -42.75 21.15
C LEU A 190 2.81 -44.05 21.67
N ARG A 191 1.99 -44.96 22.20
CA ARG A 191 2.34 -46.39 22.29
C ARG A 191 1.96 -47.08 20.98
N SER A 192 2.73 -48.10 20.61
CA SER A 192 2.52 -48.89 19.41
C SER A 192 1.32 -49.83 19.53
N LEU A 193 0.50 -49.87 18.48
CA LEU A 193 -0.46 -50.95 18.19
C LEU A 193 -0.36 -51.28 16.69
N GLN A 194 -0.24 -52.56 16.37
CA GLN A 194 -0.18 -53.06 14.99
C GLN A 194 -1.59 -53.35 14.45
N PRO A 195 -1.91 -53.01 13.19
CA PRO A 195 -3.09 -53.53 12.51
C PRO A 195 -2.84 -54.96 11.98
N VAL A 196 -3.87 -55.82 12.06
CA VAL A 196 -3.85 -57.19 11.50
C VAL A 196 -4.46 -57.20 10.09
N LEU A 197 -3.85 -57.94 9.17
CA LEU A 197 -4.35 -58.17 7.80
C LEU A 197 -5.37 -59.32 7.73
N PRO A 198 -6.47 -59.16 6.98
CA PRO A 198 -7.12 -60.24 6.23
C PRO A 198 -6.75 -60.19 4.73
N ASN A 199 -7.05 -61.25 3.98
CA ASN A 199 -6.50 -61.50 2.64
C ASN A 199 -7.52 -62.24 1.73
N ARG A 200 -7.33 -62.18 0.41
CA ARG A 200 -8.15 -62.75 -0.71
C ARG A 200 -9.48 -62.00 -1.00
N GLY A 201 -9.94 -61.83 -2.23
CA GLY A 201 -9.31 -62.01 -3.56
C GLY A 201 -10.13 -62.82 -4.58
N SER A 202 -10.50 -62.23 -5.73
CA SER A 202 -10.97 -62.90 -6.97
C SER A 202 -10.90 -61.94 -8.19
N GLN A 203 -11.19 -62.41 -9.41
CA GLN A 203 -10.72 -61.81 -10.68
C GLN A 203 -11.81 -61.29 -11.65
N LEU A 204 -11.34 -60.44 -12.58
CA LEU A 204 -11.61 -60.42 -14.04
C LEU A 204 -12.66 -59.45 -14.68
N ASN A 205 -12.11 -58.60 -15.56
CA ASN A 205 -12.56 -58.19 -16.91
C ASN A 205 -13.62 -57.07 -17.18
N ARG A 206 -13.11 -56.09 -17.95
CA ARG A 206 -13.67 -55.41 -19.15
C ARG A 206 -14.61 -54.20 -19.05
N ASP A 207 -14.04 -53.10 -19.55
CA ASP A 207 -14.55 -52.22 -20.63
C ASP A 207 -15.47 -51.01 -20.34
N THR A 208 -14.88 -49.84 -20.65
CA THR A 208 -15.46 -48.55 -21.08
C THR A 208 -15.94 -47.49 -20.07
N LYS A 209 -15.35 -46.29 -20.27
CA LYS A 209 -15.79 -44.92 -19.94
C LYS A 209 -15.70 -44.43 -18.49
N ASP A 210 -14.80 -43.45 -18.32
CA ASP A 210 -14.84 -42.40 -17.31
C ASP A 210 -16.21 -41.71 -17.18
N LEU A 211 -16.50 -41.22 -15.97
CA LEU A 211 -16.65 -39.78 -15.71
C LEU A 211 -16.80 -39.49 -14.21
N ARG A 212 -15.88 -38.69 -13.66
CA ARG A 212 -15.91 -38.06 -12.31
C ARG A 212 -15.96 -39.02 -11.11
N GLY A 213 -14.84 -39.16 -10.39
CA GLY A 213 -14.81 -39.96 -9.16
C GLY A 213 -13.54 -39.85 -8.32
N PHE A 214 -13.25 -38.67 -7.75
CA PHE A 214 -12.33 -38.55 -6.60
C PHE A 214 -12.81 -37.47 -5.62
N GLN A 215 -13.66 -37.86 -4.67
CA GLN A 215 -13.91 -37.05 -3.46
C GLN A 215 -12.81 -37.35 -2.44
N TRP A 216 -12.12 -36.31 -1.98
CA TRP A 216 -11.24 -36.41 -0.82
C TRP A 216 -12.06 -36.23 0.47
N PRO A 217 -11.77 -36.94 1.58
CA PRO A 217 -12.55 -36.81 2.81
C PRO A 217 -12.57 -35.36 3.34
N SER A 218 -13.78 -34.85 3.56
CA SER A 218 -14.04 -33.50 4.03
C SER A 218 -13.49 -33.25 5.45
N ARG A 219 -12.49 -32.36 5.55
CA ARG A 219 -12.11 -31.71 6.82
C ARG A 219 -12.97 -30.46 7.06
N PRO A 220 -13.15 -30.02 8.33
CA PRO A 220 -13.88 -28.78 8.62
C PRO A 220 -13.15 -27.54 8.07
N PRO A 221 -13.87 -26.42 7.85
CA PRO A 221 -13.28 -25.16 7.39
C PRO A 221 -12.28 -24.61 8.42
N SER A 222 -11.12 -24.15 7.94
CA SER A 222 -10.00 -23.59 8.73
C SER A 222 -9.01 -22.86 7.80
N THR A 223 -8.17 -21.96 8.33
CA THR A 223 -7.33 -20.92 7.65
C THR A 223 -6.68 -21.36 6.30
N PRO A 224 -6.19 -20.54 5.33
CA PRO A 224 -5.62 -21.08 4.08
C PRO A 224 -4.35 -21.91 4.32
N ALA A 225 -3.65 -21.62 5.42
CA ALA A 225 -2.56 -22.44 5.96
C ALA A 225 -2.98 -23.28 7.19
N GLY A 226 -4.27 -23.58 7.35
CA GLY A 226 -4.87 -24.34 8.47
C GLY A 226 -4.88 -23.60 9.82
N ILE A 227 -4.68 -22.28 9.81
CA ILE A 227 -4.35 -21.53 11.02
C ILE A 227 -5.58 -21.23 11.90
N LYS A 228 -5.42 -21.44 13.20
CA LYS A 228 -6.37 -21.06 14.27
C LYS A 228 -6.11 -19.63 14.73
N CYS A 229 -6.99 -18.69 14.37
CA CYS A 229 -6.86 -17.28 14.75
C CYS A 229 -8.19 -16.64 15.17
N ALA A 230 -8.09 -15.55 15.92
CA ALA A 230 -9.19 -14.70 16.37
C ALA A 230 -8.84 -13.23 16.12
N VAL A 231 -9.85 -12.38 15.97
CA VAL A 231 -9.73 -10.96 15.65
C VAL A 231 -10.42 -10.17 16.75
N ILE A 232 -9.79 -9.10 17.26
CA ILE A 232 -10.40 -8.17 18.22
C ILE A 232 -10.44 -6.76 17.61
N GLU A 233 -11.60 -6.12 17.63
CA GLU A 233 -11.82 -4.77 17.13
C GLU A 233 -12.51 -3.95 18.23
N LYS A 234 -11.99 -2.75 18.52
CA LYS A 234 -12.47 -1.94 19.66
C LYS A 234 -13.72 -1.13 19.36
N ASN A 235 -13.99 -0.84 18.10
CA ASN A 235 -15.26 -0.26 17.70
C ASN A 235 -16.35 -1.34 17.73
N VAL A 236 -17.60 -0.96 18.04
CA VAL A 236 -18.75 -1.87 17.93
C VAL A 236 -19.28 -1.99 16.50
N GLU A 237 -18.89 -1.09 15.61
CA GLU A 237 -19.21 -1.08 14.19
C GLU A 237 -17.97 -0.72 13.35
N PHE A 238 -17.90 -1.23 12.12
CA PHE A 238 -16.88 -0.81 11.16
C PHE A 238 -17.22 0.59 10.60
N THR A 239 -16.22 1.48 10.58
CA THR A 239 -16.42 2.87 10.12
C THR A 239 -16.85 2.95 8.65
N ARG A 240 -17.86 3.78 8.39
CA ARG A 240 -18.37 4.11 7.06
C ARG A 240 -17.65 5.29 6.39
N HIS A 241 -16.68 5.92 7.07
CA HIS A 241 -15.91 7.02 6.48
C HIS A 241 -14.98 6.51 5.35
N PRO A 242 -14.97 7.14 4.15
CA PRO A 242 -14.23 6.66 2.97
C PRO A 242 -12.75 6.30 3.19
N ARG A 243 -11.99 7.17 3.85
CA ARG A 243 -10.55 6.99 4.16
C ARG A 243 -9.72 6.70 2.89
N ALA A 244 -8.89 5.66 2.88
CA ALA A 244 -8.06 5.32 1.73
C ALA A 244 -8.94 4.87 0.53
N HIS A 245 -8.48 5.13 -0.69
CA HIS A 245 -9.31 4.92 -1.89
C HIS A 245 -8.53 4.57 -3.16
N PHE A 246 -7.26 4.98 -3.30
CA PHE A 246 -6.39 4.51 -4.39
C PHE A 246 -5.76 3.15 -4.04
N ILE A 247 -5.84 2.20 -4.98
CA ILE A 247 -5.26 0.86 -4.87
C ILE A 247 -4.25 0.67 -6.01
N ASN A 248 -2.98 0.43 -5.67
CA ASN A 248 -1.89 0.28 -6.63
C ASN A 248 -1.87 -1.12 -7.28
N ASN A 249 -1.10 -1.30 -8.36
CA ASN A 249 -1.02 -2.57 -9.08
C ASN A 249 -0.64 -3.75 -8.18
N ARG A 250 0.35 -3.60 -7.29
CA ARG A 250 0.78 -4.68 -6.37
C ARG A 250 -0.34 -5.13 -5.44
N THR A 251 -1.19 -4.21 -5.00
CA THR A 251 -2.32 -4.52 -4.10
C THR A 251 -3.48 -5.14 -4.87
N MET A 252 -3.74 -4.67 -6.10
CA MET A 252 -4.70 -5.33 -7.00
C MET A 252 -4.22 -6.72 -7.46
N GLU A 253 -2.91 -6.95 -7.63
CA GLU A 253 -2.34 -8.28 -7.90
C GLU A 253 -2.64 -9.26 -6.76
N ILE A 254 -2.54 -8.81 -5.50
CA ILE A 254 -2.91 -9.60 -4.31
C ILE A 254 -4.42 -9.87 -4.31
N PHE A 255 -5.26 -8.84 -4.48
CA PHE A 255 -6.71 -8.99 -4.50
C PHE A 255 -7.25 -9.80 -5.70
N ARG A 256 -6.48 -9.94 -6.79
CA ARG A 256 -6.82 -10.80 -7.93
C ARG A 256 -6.69 -12.30 -7.61
N LYS A 257 -5.92 -12.65 -6.57
CA LYS A 257 -5.78 -14.03 -6.08
C LYS A 257 -6.72 -14.36 -4.92
N LEU A 258 -7.49 -13.39 -4.43
CA LEU A 258 -8.57 -13.61 -3.47
C LEU A 258 -9.87 -13.79 -4.28
N ASP A 259 -10.57 -14.90 -4.06
CA ASP A 259 -11.57 -15.43 -4.99
C ASP A 259 -12.61 -14.37 -5.41
N GLY A 260 -12.57 -13.94 -6.67
CA GLY A 260 -13.45 -12.92 -7.24
C GLY A 260 -13.31 -11.50 -6.69
N LEU A 261 -12.49 -11.23 -5.66
CA LEU A 261 -12.43 -9.94 -4.96
C LEU A 261 -12.02 -8.78 -5.88
N ALA A 262 -10.95 -8.93 -6.66
CA ALA A 262 -10.57 -7.92 -7.65
C ALA A 262 -11.70 -7.67 -8.66
N GLY A 263 -12.42 -8.71 -9.09
CA GLY A 263 -13.57 -8.58 -9.98
C GLY A 263 -14.75 -7.85 -9.33
N ASP A 264 -14.98 -8.03 -8.02
CA ASP A 264 -15.98 -7.26 -7.26
C ASP A 264 -15.58 -5.78 -7.16
N ILE A 265 -14.30 -5.48 -6.97
CA ILE A 265 -13.74 -4.11 -7.01
C ILE A 265 -13.90 -3.51 -8.41
N GLU A 266 -13.49 -4.22 -9.46
CA GLU A 266 -13.59 -3.77 -10.86
C GLU A 266 -15.03 -3.51 -11.31
N ARG A 267 -15.99 -4.31 -10.84
CA ARG A 267 -17.43 -4.08 -11.08
C ARG A 267 -18.02 -2.91 -10.30
N SER A 268 -17.35 -2.45 -9.25
CA SER A 268 -17.89 -1.49 -8.26
C SER A 268 -17.13 -0.17 -8.19
N GLN A 269 -16.03 -0.02 -8.93
CA GLN A 269 -15.29 1.24 -9.06
C GLN A 269 -15.86 2.12 -10.20
N PRO A 270 -15.75 3.45 -10.10
CA PRO A 270 -16.11 4.34 -11.20
C PRO A 270 -15.21 4.11 -12.44
N PRO A 271 -15.71 4.31 -13.67
CA PRO A 271 -14.90 4.31 -14.88
C PRO A 271 -13.71 5.27 -14.81
N VAL A 272 -12.55 4.86 -15.33
CA VAL A 272 -11.27 5.58 -15.13
C VAL A 272 -11.27 7.03 -15.64
N ASP A 273 -12.03 7.32 -16.70
CA ASP A 273 -12.26 8.69 -17.19
C ASP A 273 -12.87 9.64 -16.15
N LEU A 274 -13.63 9.12 -15.18
CA LEU A 274 -14.25 9.93 -14.13
C LEU A 274 -13.28 10.35 -13.02
N TRP A 275 -12.10 9.70 -12.91
CA TRP A 275 -11.19 9.90 -11.77
C TRP A 275 -9.70 10.03 -12.11
N ARG A 276 -9.26 9.79 -13.35
CA ARG A 276 -7.84 9.85 -13.74
C ARG A 276 -7.13 11.20 -13.57
N LYS A 277 -7.88 12.28 -13.29
CA LYS A 277 -7.36 13.66 -13.23
C LYS A 277 -7.31 14.23 -11.83
N PHE A 278 -6.25 14.98 -11.54
CA PHE A 278 -6.22 15.97 -10.46
C PHE A 278 -6.40 17.37 -11.06
N VAL A 279 -7.31 18.16 -10.49
CA VAL A 279 -7.73 19.45 -11.05
C VAL A 279 -7.45 20.58 -10.07
N TYR A 280 -6.84 21.66 -10.55
CA TYR A 280 -6.51 22.85 -9.78
C TYR A 280 -7.40 24.01 -10.25
N CYS A 281 -8.17 24.65 -9.36
CA CYS A 281 -9.22 25.61 -9.74
C CYS A 281 -9.51 26.68 -8.66
N THR A 282 -10.22 27.76 -9.03
CA THR A 282 -10.64 28.83 -8.08
C THR A 282 -11.95 28.48 -7.36
N SER A 283 -12.80 27.68 -8.00
CA SER A 283 -13.92 26.94 -7.41
C SER A 283 -14.29 25.77 -8.33
N LEU A 284 -15.11 24.83 -7.86
CA LEU A 284 -15.53 23.67 -8.66
C LEU A 284 -16.35 24.08 -9.90
N SER A 285 -17.17 25.15 -9.81
CA SER A 285 -17.84 25.76 -10.96
C SER A 285 -16.95 26.75 -11.73
N GLY A 286 -16.01 27.41 -11.06
CA GLY A 286 -15.19 28.50 -11.58
C GLY A 286 -13.94 28.06 -12.36
N SER A 287 -13.03 29.01 -12.58
CA SER A 287 -11.86 28.88 -13.45
C SER A 287 -10.98 27.66 -13.12
N VAL A 288 -10.64 26.87 -14.14
CA VAL A 288 -9.58 25.86 -14.07
C VAL A 288 -8.23 26.55 -14.26
N LEU A 289 -7.33 26.39 -13.29
CA LEU A 289 -5.96 26.90 -13.32
C LEU A 289 -5.02 25.92 -14.04
N GLY A 290 -5.32 24.62 -13.94
CA GLY A 290 -4.67 23.53 -14.66
C GLY A 290 -5.17 22.16 -14.18
N SER A 291 -4.72 21.09 -14.83
CA SER A 291 -5.02 19.70 -14.44
C SER A 291 -3.93 18.75 -14.87
N VAL A 292 -3.65 17.72 -14.08
CA VAL A 292 -2.76 16.62 -14.44
C VAL A 292 -3.58 15.36 -14.65
N ASP A 293 -3.30 14.65 -15.75
CA ASP A 293 -3.85 13.33 -16.03
C ASP A 293 -2.83 12.27 -15.60
N HIS A 294 -3.23 11.39 -14.68
CA HIS A 294 -2.36 10.39 -14.06
C HIS A 294 -2.52 8.98 -14.66
N MET A 295 -3.45 8.78 -15.59
CA MET A 295 -3.63 7.53 -16.35
C MET A 295 -3.94 7.89 -17.80
N LYS A 296 -2.90 8.18 -18.58
CA LYS A 296 -3.06 8.52 -20.00
C LYS A 296 -3.46 7.28 -20.80
N PRO A 297 -4.18 7.42 -21.94
CA PRO A 297 -4.47 6.30 -22.82
C PRO A 297 -3.22 5.46 -23.17
N GLU A 298 -2.11 6.14 -23.45
CA GLU A 298 -0.80 5.53 -23.76
C GLU A 298 -0.21 4.69 -22.60
N ASP A 299 -0.59 4.94 -21.36
CA ASP A 299 -0.10 4.18 -20.20
C ASP A 299 -0.73 2.78 -20.14
N PHE A 300 -1.97 2.62 -20.62
CA PHE A 300 -2.66 1.32 -20.66
C PHE A 300 -2.09 0.36 -21.72
N ASP A 301 -1.41 0.89 -22.74
CA ASP A 301 -0.65 0.06 -23.68
C ASP A 301 0.57 -0.60 -22.99
N LYS A 302 1.07 -0.04 -21.89
CA LYS A 302 2.21 -0.57 -21.10
C LYS A 302 1.78 -1.56 -20.02
N VAL A 303 1.33 -2.75 -20.44
CA VAL A 303 0.94 -3.83 -19.51
C VAL A 303 2.16 -4.42 -18.78
N ILE A 304 2.44 -3.87 -17.60
CA ILE A 304 3.50 -4.26 -16.65
C ILE A 304 2.99 -5.20 -15.53
N SER A 305 1.68 -5.38 -15.44
CA SER A 305 0.96 -6.12 -14.41
C SER A 305 -0.33 -6.68 -15.02
N PRO A 306 -0.85 -7.86 -14.62
CA PRO A 306 -2.06 -8.44 -15.20
C PRO A 306 -3.35 -7.71 -14.83
N ILE A 307 -3.28 -6.68 -13.98
CA ILE A 307 -4.42 -5.91 -13.51
C ILE A 307 -4.02 -4.44 -13.30
N SER A 308 -4.96 -3.53 -13.54
CA SER A 308 -4.72 -2.08 -13.41
C SER A 308 -4.79 -1.62 -11.95
N VAL A 309 -4.49 -0.34 -11.74
CA VAL A 309 -4.82 0.37 -10.50
C VAL A 309 -6.33 0.52 -10.35
N ALA A 310 -6.82 0.70 -9.12
CA ALA A 310 -8.25 0.86 -8.85
C ALA A 310 -8.57 2.04 -7.92
N HIS A 311 -9.80 2.55 -8.03
CA HIS A 311 -10.32 3.61 -7.17
C HIS A 311 -11.54 3.11 -6.39
N PHE A 312 -11.31 2.70 -5.14
CA PHE A 312 -12.32 2.04 -4.33
C PHE A 312 -12.13 2.32 -2.83
N SER A 313 -13.10 2.99 -2.21
CA SER A 313 -13.05 3.46 -0.82
C SER A 313 -12.92 2.34 0.21
N GLN A 314 -12.13 2.57 1.27
CA GLN A 314 -11.73 1.56 2.24
C GLN A 314 -12.90 0.87 2.96
N TYR A 315 -14.02 1.56 3.24
CA TYR A 315 -15.19 0.89 3.84
C TYR A 315 -15.82 -0.14 2.88
N LYS A 316 -15.93 0.18 1.58
CA LYS A 316 -16.44 -0.75 0.56
C LYS A 316 -15.54 -1.98 0.43
N LEU A 317 -14.23 -1.79 0.53
CA LEU A 317 -13.24 -2.88 0.57
C LEU A 317 -13.39 -3.74 1.84
N VAL A 318 -13.58 -3.13 3.01
CA VAL A 318 -13.84 -3.85 4.28
C VAL A 318 -15.15 -4.65 4.19
N ASP A 319 -16.23 -4.09 3.64
CA ASP A 319 -17.50 -4.81 3.42
C ASP A 319 -17.36 -6.02 2.48
N LEU A 320 -16.39 -6.02 1.54
CA LEU A 320 -16.10 -7.18 0.70
C LEU A 320 -15.25 -8.22 1.47
N LEU A 321 -14.18 -7.79 2.14
CA LEU A 321 -13.30 -8.68 2.93
C LEU A 321 -14.06 -9.37 4.08
N LEU A 322 -15.00 -8.68 4.73
CA LEU A 322 -15.86 -9.27 5.76
C LEU A 322 -16.74 -10.39 5.19
N LYS A 323 -17.31 -10.22 4.00
CA LYS A 323 -18.09 -11.29 3.33
C LYS A 323 -17.23 -12.50 2.97
N LYS A 324 -15.95 -12.29 2.62
CA LYS A 324 -15.00 -13.39 2.40
C LYS A 324 -14.69 -14.13 3.71
N LEU A 325 -14.46 -13.40 4.80
CA LEU A 325 -14.30 -13.95 6.15
C LEU A 325 -15.54 -14.75 6.60
N GLU A 326 -16.75 -14.22 6.40
CA GLU A 326 -18.00 -14.92 6.72
C GLU A 326 -18.18 -16.20 5.88
N ALA A 327 -17.91 -16.13 4.57
CA ALA A 327 -18.02 -17.28 3.65
C ALA A 327 -17.08 -18.45 4.01
N ILE A 328 -15.99 -18.19 4.73
CA ILE A 328 -15.02 -19.21 5.17
C ILE A 328 -15.24 -19.65 6.62
N GLY A 329 -16.28 -19.13 7.28
CA GLY A 329 -16.69 -19.54 8.62
C GLY A 329 -16.32 -18.59 9.76
N PHE A 330 -15.84 -17.36 9.49
CA PHE A 330 -15.74 -16.36 10.57
C PHE A 330 -17.11 -15.91 11.04
N GLN A 331 -17.20 -15.64 12.34
CA GLN A 331 -18.37 -15.06 12.98
C GLN A 331 -18.01 -13.71 13.59
N THR A 332 -18.70 -12.67 13.16
CA THR A 332 -18.69 -11.38 13.86
C THR A 332 -19.50 -11.55 15.15
N CYS A 333 -18.96 -11.13 16.28
CA CYS A 333 -19.57 -11.29 17.60
C CYS A 333 -19.54 -9.96 18.36
N PHE A 334 -20.70 -9.51 18.84
CA PHE A 334 -20.87 -8.24 19.52
C PHE A 334 -20.86 -8.40 21.05
N PRO A 335 -20.58 -7.35 21.85
CA PRO A 335 -20.52 -7.42 23.31
C PRO A 335 -21.76 -7.99 24.00
N SER A 336 -22.94 -7.79 23.41
CA SER A 336 -24.24 -8.29 23.88
C SER A 336 -24.42 -9.81 23.72
N GLU A 337 -23.71 -10.43 22.78
CA GLU A 337 -23.83 -11.86 22.43
C GLU A 337 -22.82 -12.71 23.22
N ILE A 338 -21.68 -12.12 23.57
CA ILE A 338 -20.58 -12.78 24.28
C ILE A 338 -20.86 -12.76 25.79
N GLY A 339 -21.62 -13.77 26.23
CA GLY A 339 -22.11 -13.89 27.61
C GLY A 339 -21.05 -13.74 28.71
N ILE A 340 -21.53 -13.44 29.92
CA ILE A 340 -20.73 -13.09 31.11
C ILE A 340 -19.77 -14.23 31.55
N SER A 341 -19.99 -15.47 31.09
CA SER A 341 -19.12 -16.61 31.41
C SER A 341 -17.67 -16.38 30.99
N THR A 342 -16.76 -16.81 31.86
CA THR A 342 -15.31 -16.83 31.66
C THR A 342 -14.78 -18.19 31.19
N GLN A 343 -15.65 -19.18 30.97
CA GLN A 343 -15.27 -20.53 30.56
C GLN A 343 -15.27 -20.68 29.03
N ASP A 344 -14.09 -20.98 28.49
CA ASP A 344 -13.85 -21.62 27.19
C ASP A 344 -14.77 -21.22 26.03
N VAL A 345 -14.93 -19.91 25.81
CA VAL A 345 -15.42 -19.41 24.52
C VAL A 345 -14.34 -19.73 23.49
N GLU A 346 -14.60 -20.70 22.60
CA GLU A 346 -13.72 -20.97 21.46
C GLU A 346 -13.67 -19.72 20.57
N LEU A 347 -12.53 -19.01 20.57
CA LEU A 347 -12.36 -17.72 19.88
C LEU A 347 -11.96 -17.88 18.41
N GLU A 348 -11.68 -19.10 17.99
CA GLU A 348 -11.21 -19.39 16.65
C GLU A 348 -12.27 -19.01 15.61
N SER A 349 -11.83 -18.37 14.53
CA SER A 349 -12.72 -17.82 13.50
C SER A 349 -13.78 -16.84 14.06
N LYS A 350 -13.41 -15.98 15.02
CA LYS A 350 -14.28 -14.90 15.51
C LYS A 350 -13.68 -13.51 15.37
N ILE A 351 -14.56 -12.54 15.12
CA ILE A 351 -14.27 -11.11 15.15
C ILE A 351 -15.02 -10.51 16.35
N LEU A 352 -14.30 -10.26 17.44
CA LEU A 352 -14.86 -9.73 18.68
C LEU A 352 -14.92 -8.20 18.58
N MET A 353 -16.11 -7.67 18.29
CA MET A 353 -16.37 -6.23 18.22
C MET A 353 -16.47 -5.62 19.62
N GLY A 354 -16.17 -4.33 19.77
CA GLY A 354 -16.14 -3.64 21.06
C GLY A 354 -15.05 -4.11 22.05
N HIS A 355 -14.02 -4.84 21.59
CA HIS A 355 -12.92 -5.37 22.41
C HIS A 355 -11.63 -4.57 22.20
N GLU A 356 -11.26 -3.73 23.17
CA GLU A 356 -9.98 -2.98 23.14
C GLU A 356 -8.87 -3.76 23.85
N CYS A 357 -7.66 -3.77 23.27
CA CYS A 357 -6.45 -4.29 23.92
C CYS A 357 -5.95 -3.32 24.99
N THR A 358 -5.81 -3.77 26.24
CA THR A 358 -5.44 -2.92 27.39
C THR A 358 -4.13 -3.30 28.06
N SER A 359 -3.67 -4.54 27.90
CA SER A 359 -2.38 -4.98 28.47
C SER A 359 -1.78 -6.15 27.70
N LEU A 360 -0.46 -6.25 27.73
CA LEU A 360 0.33 -7.26 27.04
C LEU A 360 1.36 -7.81 28.02
N GLN A 361 1.32 -9.12 28.27
CA GLN A 361 2.29 -9.80 29.12
C GLN A 361 2.88 -11.00 28.37
N GLN A 362 4.20 -11.02 28.17
CA GLN A 362 4.88 -12.21 27.66
C GLN A 362 4.89 -13.31 28.73
N THR A 363 4.69 -14.55 28.29
CA THR A 363 4.73 -15.79 29.08
C THR A 363 5.61 -16.81 28.36
N ASP A 364 5.97 -17.91 29.02
CA ASP A 364 6.81 -18.95 28.41
C ASP A 364 6.12 -19.59 27.19
N GLU A 365 4.81 -19.83 27.27
CA GLU A 365 4.02 -20.46 26.20
C GLU A 365 3.60 -19.47 25.08
N GLY A 366 3.39 -18.19 25.40
CA GLY A 366 2.74 -17.22 24.50
C GLY A 366 2.71 -15.78 25.02
N ILE A 367 1.79 -14.99 24.49
CA ILE A 367 1.39 -13.68 25.01
C ILE A 367 0.04 -13.82 25.71
N LEU A 368 -0.08 -13.24 26.89
CA LEU A 368 -1.34 -13.01 27.59
C LEU A 368 -1.78 -11.57 27.33
N VAL A 369 -2.88 -11.42 26.59
CA VAL A 369 -3.46 -10.14 26.17
C VAL A 369 -4.65 -9.83 27.06
N GLY A 370 -4.59 -8.75 27.82
CA GLY A 370 -5.76 -8.19 28.49
C GLY A 370 -6.60 -7.40 27.50
N THR A 371 -7.91 -7.61 27.55
CA THR A 371 -8.89 -6.87 26.75
C THR A 371 -9.99 -6.30 27.64
N SER A 372 -10.50 -5.13 27.29
CA SER A 372 -11.68 -4.52 27.93
C SER A 372 -12.84 -4.43 26.94
N VAL A 373 -14.04 -4.65 27.44
CA VAL A 373 -15.30 -4.58 26.69
C VAL A 373 -16.27 -3.69 27.45
N ASN A 374 -16.85 -2.68 26.82
CA ASN A 374 -17.96 -1.93 27.42
C ASN A 374 -19.29 -2.53 26.96
N ASN A 375 -20.06 -3.12 27.87
CA ASN A 375 -21.37 -3.72 27.58
C ASN A 375 -22.54 -2.84 28.07
N GLY A 376 -22.38 -1.52 27.97
CA GLY A 376 -23.39 -0.52 28.35
C GLY A 376 -23.46 -0.25 29.86
N GLU A 377 -23.61 -1.30 30.68
CA GLU A 377 -23.74 -1.18 32.13
C GLU A 377 -22.39 -1.27 32.88
N ARG A 378 -21.42 -2.02 32.33
CA ARG A 378 -20.13 -2.29 32.97
C ARG A 378 -19.02 -2.46 31.94
N ILE A 379 -17.79 -2.12 32.36
CA ILE A 379 -16.57 -2.57 31.70
C ILE A 379 -16.28 -4.00 32.17
N LEU A 380 -16.03 -4.89 31.22
CA LEU A 380 -15.78 -6.30 31.40
C LEU A 380 -14.35 -6.59 30.93
N GLU A 381 -13.46 -6.94 31.85
CA GLU A 381 -12.09 -7.33 31.51
C GLU A 381 -12.02 -8.84 31.21
N ARG A 382 -11.31 -9.19 30.14
CA ARG A 382 -10.98 -10.59 29.77
C ARG A 382 -9.48 -10.71 29.54
N LYS A 383 -8.92 -11.91 29.75
CA LYS A 383 -7.52 -12.23 29.41
C LYS A 383 -7.49 -13.36 28.39
N LEU A 384 -6.86 -13.10 27.26
CA LEU A 384 -6.82 -13.98 26.09
C LEU A 384 -5.37 -14.47 25.92
N HIS A 385 -5.17 -15.77 25.72
CA HIS A 385 -3.83 -16.33 25.49
C HIS A 385 -3.64 -16.69 24.02
N CYS A 386 -2.51 -16.26 23.44
CA CYS A 386 -2.14 -16.55 22.07
C CYS A 386 -0.65 -16.89 21.98
N GLY A 387 -0.25 -17.74 21.04
CA GLY A 387 1.16 -17.97 20.74
C GLY A 387 1.83 -16.72 20.15
N ILE A 388 1.08 -15.97 19.34
CA ILE A 388 1.51 -14.75 18.62
C ILE A 388 0.35 -13.73 18.57
N LEU A 389 0.69 -12.45 18.67
CA LEU A 389 -0.19 -11.28 18.52
C LEU A 389 0.28 -10.42 17.32
N LEU A 390 -0.64 -10.08 16.41
CA LEU A 390 -0.43 -9.04 15.41
C LEU A 390 -1.09 -7.74 15.88
N GLY A 391 -0.28 -6.70 16.08
CA GLY A 391 -0.71 -5.32 16.28
C GLY A 391 -1.00 -4.66 14.94
N THR A 392 -2.29 -4.51 14.64
CA THR A 392 -2.80 -3.94 13.38
C THR A 392 -3.79 -2.80 13.66
N ASP A 393 -3.70 -2.25 14.87
CA ASP A 393 -4.69 -1.44 15.57
C ASP A 393 -4.65 0.06 15.20
N GLY A 394 -4.02 0.37 14.07
CA GLY A 394 -3.98 1.70 13.47
C GLY A 394 -2.88 2.62 14.04
N ALA A 395 -2.89 3.88 13.61
CA ALA A 395 -1.84 4.85 13.92
C ALA A 395 -1.53 4.92 15.43
N ARG A 396 -2.57 5.05 16.26
CA ARG A 396 -2.49 5.01 17.74
C ARG A 396 -2.54 3.57 18.28
N SER A 397 -1.69 2.71 17.74
CA SER A 397 -1.52 1.31 18.16
C SER A 397 -1.13 1.21 19.64
N THR A 398 -2.06 0.68 20.43
CA THR A 398 -1.85 0.30 21.82
C THR A 398 -0.94 -0.92 21.90
N VAL A 399 -0.98 -1.84 20.92
CA VAL A 399 -0.08 -3.00 20.87
C VAL A 399 1.39 -2.58 20.73
N ARG A 400 1.71 -1.64 19.84
CA ARG A 400 3.06 -1.06 19.70
C ARG A 400 3.55 -0.42 21.01
N GLU A 401 2.68 0.37 21.64
CA GLU A 401 3.00 1.13 22.85
C GLU A 401 3.20 0.22 24.07
N LEU A 402 2.37 -0.82 24.22
CA LEU A 402 2.56 -1.88 25.22
C LEU A 402 3.79 -2.76 24.96
N ALA A 403 4.17 -2.95 23.70
CA ALA A 403 5.41 -3.64 23.32
C ALA A 403 6.68 -2.77 23.47
N GLY A 404 6.55 -1.51 23.89
CA GLY A 404 7.67 -0.59 24.12
C GLY A 404 8.35 -0.08 22.84
N ILE A 405 7.70 -0.17 21.69
CA ILE A 405 8.30 0.14 20.38
C ILE A 405 8.11 1.63 20.04
N SER A 406 9.21 2.33 19.74
CA SER A 406 9.18 3.74 19.33
C SER A 406 8.78 3.92 17.85
N MET A 407 8.29 5.10 17.50
CA MET A 407 8.10 5.56 16.12
C MET A 407 9.14 6.64 15.79
N GLU A 408 9.81 6.51 14.65
CA GLU A 408 10.88 7.38 14.15
C GLU A 408 10.39 8.15 12.91
N GLY A 409 10.58 9.48 12.86
CA GLY A 409 10.24 10.28 11.67
C GLY A 409 9.74 11.71 11.94
N GLU A 410 9.11 12.34 10.95
CA GLU A 410 8.52 13.70 11.04
C GLU A 410 7.06 13.63 11.59
N ARG A 411 6.73 14.46 12.59
CA ARG A 411 5.38 14.55 13.20
C ARG A 411 4.70 15.87 12.88
N ASP A 412 3.36 15.86 12.91
CA ASP A 412 2.50 17.06 12.79
C ASP A 412 2.80 17.91 11.53
N LEU A 413 3.12 17.26 10.40
CA LEU A 413 3.48 17.91 9.12
C LEU A 413 2.40 18.89 8.63
N GLN A 414 1.14 18.53 8.84
CA GLN A 414 -0.03 19.38 8.61
C GLN A 414 -1.19 18.93 9.50
N LYS A 415 -2.06 19.87 9.89
CA LYS A 415 -3.31 19.59 10.60
C LYS A 415 -4.49 20.00 9.73
N LEU A 416 -5.42 19.06 9.57
CA LEU A 416 -6.51 19.11 8.60
C LEU A 416 -7.82 18.72 9.26
N VAL A 417 -8.91 19.40 8.90
CA VAL A 417 -10.28 18.96 9.18
C VAL A 417 -10.76 18.16 7.97
N SER A 418 -11.16 16.91 8.20
CA SER A 418 -11.78 16.04 7.22
C SER A 418 -13.30 16.11 7.37
N VAL A 419 -14.00 16.54 6.32
CA VAL A 419 -15.47 16.63 6.26
C VAL A 419 -15.97 15.62 5.24
N HIS A 420 -16.61 14.54 5.71
CA HIS A 420 -17.31 13.57 4.86
C HIS A 420 -18.75 14.04 4.64
N PHE A 421 -19.16 14.19 3.38
CA PHE A 421 -20.48 14.67 3.02
C PHE A 421 -21.00 14.04 1.73
N LEU A 422 -22.31 14.11 1.54
CA LEU A 422 -23.00 13.72 0.31
C LEU A 422 -23.55 14.96 -0.42
N SER A 423 -23.52 14.93 -1.75
CA SER A 423 -24.33 15.77 -2.64
C SER A 423 -24.37 15.14 -4.05
N ARG A 424 -25.51 14.57 -4.44
CA ARG A 424 -25.70 14.00 -5.78
C ARG A 424 -25.77 15.10 -6.84
N ASP A 425 -26.20 16.30 -6.44
CA ASP A 425 -26.24 17.48 -7.31
C ASP A 425 -24.81 17.88 -7.74
N LEU A 426 -23.87 17.97 -6.78
CA LEU A 426 -22.46 18.16 -7.06
C LEU A 426 -21.85 16.97 -7.83
N GLY A 427 -22.22 15.74 -7.49
CA GLY A 427 -21.78 14.52 -8.19
C GLY A 427 -22.10 14.53 -9.70
N ARG A 428 -23.33 14.88 -10.07
CA ARG A 428 -23.76 15.04 -11.48
C ARG A 428 -23.03 16.18 -12.18
N TYR A 429 -22.83 17.30 -11.50
CA TYR A 429 -22.09 18.44 -12.06
C TYR A 429 -20.65 18.03 -12.41
N LEU A 430 -19.93 17.43 -11.46
CA LEU A 430 -18.55 17.00 -11.69
C LEU A 430 -18.46 15.87 -12.73
N SER A 431 -19.33 14.86 -12.68
CA SER A 431 -19.35 13.77 -13.69
C SER A 431 -19.53 14.27 -15.12
N SER A 432 -20.32 15.33 -15.33
CA SER A 432 -20.65 15.83 -16.67
C SER A 432 -19.76 16.97 -17.16
N GLN A 433 -19.23 17.82 -16.27
CA GLN A 433 -18.48 19.02 -16.64
C GLN A 433 -16.99 18.96 -16.27
N ARG A 434 -16.61 18.20 -15.23
CA ARG A 434 -15.27 18.25 -14.63
C ARG A 434 -14.90 16.97 -13.87
N PRO A 435 -14.77 15.82 -14.55
CA PRO A 435 -14.35 14.58 -13.91
C PRO A 435 -12.92 14.67 -13.35
N GLY A 436 -12.68 14.01 -12.21
CA GLY A 436 -11.42 14.01 -11.47
C GLY A 436 -11.56 13.37 -10.08
N MET A 437 -10.46 12.82 -9.56
CA MET A 437 -10.40 12.25 -8.21
C MET A 437 -10.18 13.34 -7.14
N LEU A 438 -9.30 14.30 -7.41
CA LEU A 438 -8.92 15.37 -6.49
C LEU A 438 -9.15 16.75 -7.12
N PHE A 439 -9.77 17.64 -6.36
CA PHE A 439 -9.95 19.05 -6.72
C PHE A 439 -9.25 19.93 -5.69
N PHE A 440 -8.15 20.55 -6.09
CA PHE A 440 -7.42 21.54 -5.32
C PHE A 440 -8.05 22.91 -5.57
N VAL A 441 -8.74 23.45 -4.57
CA VAL A 441 -9.52 24.66 -4.69
C VAL A 441 -8.85 25.82 -3.95
N PHE A 442 -8.49 26.87 -4.68
CA PHE A 442 -7.83 28.07 -4.17
C PHE A 442 -8.75 29.27 -4.33
N ASN A 443 -9.60 29.53 -3.33
CA ASN A 443 -10.59 30.59 -3.37
C ASN A 443 -10.26 31.74 -2.37
N PRO A 444 -10.59 33.00 -2.68
CA PRO A 444 -10.50 34.11 -1.71
C PRO A 444 -11.25 33.86 -0.38
N GLY A 445 -12.34 33.09 -0.40
CA GLY A 445 -13.12 32.74 0.79
C GLY A 445 -12.59 31.55 1.59
N ALA A 446 -12.00 30.55 0.92
CA ALA A 446 -11.56 29.28 1.53
C ALA A 446 -10.52 28.56 0.66
N ILE A 447 -9.71 27.68 1.27
CA ILE A 447 -8.80 26.78 0.56
C ILE A 447 -9.08 25.36 1.05
N GLY A 448 -9.10 24.38 0.15
CA GLY A 448 -9.29 22.99 0.51
C GLY A 448 -8.99 22.02 -0.63
N VAL A 449 -8.92 20.73 -0.30
CA VAL A 449 -8.80 19.64 -1.28
C VAL A 449 -10.04 18.76 -1.16
N LEU A 450 -10.82 18.69 -2.23
CA LEU A 450 -11.97 17.78 -2.31
C LEU A 450 -11.52 16.45 -2.93
N VAL A 451 -11.76 15.35 -2.22
CA VAL A 451 -11.68 13.98 -2.72
C VAL A 451 -13.07 13.54 -3.17
N ALA A 452 -13.22 13.18 -4.45
CA ALA A 452 -14.42 12.54 -4.96
C ALA A 452 -14.29 11.03 -4.84
N HIS A 453 -15.04 10.42 -3.91
CA HIS A 453 -15.00 8.98 -3.65
C HIS A 453 -16.00 8.19 -4.50
N ASP A 454 -17.16 8.80 -4.79
CA ASP A 454 -18.20 8.21 -5.63
C ASP A 454 -19.04 9.33 -6.27
N LEU A 455 -18.82 9.64 -7.55
CA LEU A 455 -19.53 10.73 -8.22
C LEU A 455 -21.00 10.39 -8.57
N GLU A 456 -21.38 9.10 -8.61
CA GLU A 456 -22.76 8.67 -8.88
C GLU A 456 -23.64 8.82 -7.63
N HIS A 457 -23.10 8.43 -6.48
CA HIS A 457 -23.73 8.60 -5.17
C HIS A 457 -23.51 10.00 -4.60
N GLY A 458 -22.56 10.76 -5.14
CA GLY A 458 -22.18 12.08 -4.67
C GLY A 458 -21.41 12.06 -3.35
N GLU A 459 -20.58 11.04 -3.11
CA GLU A 459 -19.80 10.90 -1.88
C GLU A 459 -18.45 11.62 -1.98
N PHE A 460 -18.20 12.51 -1.02
CA PHE A 460 -17.01 13.37 -0.98
C PHE A 460 -16.36 13.43 0.39
N VAL A 461 -15.05 13.66 0.40
CA VAL A 461 -14.29 14.08 1.60
C VAL A 461 -13.57 15.39 1.28
N LEU A 462 -13.91 16.46 1.99
CA LEU A 462 -13.23 17.75 1.90
C LEU A 462 -12.18 17.86 3.02
N GLN A 463 -10.93 18.14 2.65
CA GLN A 463 -9.83 18.41 3.58
C GLN A 463 -9.54 19.92 3.66
N ILE A 464 -9.58 20.48 4.87
CA ILE A 464 -9.43 21.92 5.15
C ILE A 464 -8.25 22.12 6.12
N PRO A 465 -7.21 22.91 5.80
CA PRO A 465 -6.10 23.18 6.73
C PRO A 465 -6.55 24.05 7.91
N PHE A 466 -6.15 23.68 9.14
CA PHE A 466 -6.46 24.46 10.34
C PHE A 466 -5.27 24.56 11.31
N TYR A 467 -5.25 25.63 12.12
CA TYR A 467 -4.05 26.09 12.83
C TYR A 467 -4.30 26.24 14.36
N PRO A 468 -4.32 25.13 15.13
CA PRO A 468 -4.52 25.17 16.58
C PRO A 468 -3.24 25.62 17.31
N PRO A 469 -3.31 26.53 18.31
CA PRO A 469 -4.49 26.90 19.09
C PRO A 469 -5.22 28.18 18.63
N GLN A 470 -4.88 28.75 17.47
CA GLN A 470 -5.54 29.97 16.96
C GLN A 470 -6.92 29.67 16.34
N GLN A 471 -7.05 28.51 15.69
CA GLN A 471 -8.33 27.93 15.27
C GLN A 471 -8.55 26.63 16.05
N MET A 472 -9.67 26.53 16.77
CA MET A 472 -10.05 25.33 17.51
C MET A 472 -10.88 24.38 16.62
N PHE A 473 -10.82 23.06 16.85
CA PHE A 473 -11.55 22.08 16.03
C PHE A 473 -13.07 22.27 16.17
N GLU A 474 -13.51 22.64 17.37
CA GLU A 474 -14.91 22.86 17.77
C GLU A 474 -15.58 24.02 16.99
N GLU A 475 -14.80 24.83 16.26
CA GLU A 475 -15.30 25.87 15.36
C GLU A 475 -15.83 25.31 14.03
N PHE A 476 -15.38 24.11 13.63
CA PHE A 476 -15.75 23.44 12.39
C PHE A 476 -17.01 22.59 12.59
N GLY A 477 -18.08 23.20 13.11
CA GLY A 477 -19.40 22.59 13.14
C GLY A 477 -20.06 22.51 11.76
N SER A 478 -21.05 21.62 11.58
CA SER A 478 -21.72 21.32 10.30
C SER A 478 -22.00 22.57 9.45
N LYS A 479 -22.68 23.59 10.00
CA LYS A 479 -23.02 24.84 9.30
C LYS A 479 -21.82 25.65 8.80
N VAL A 480 -20.68 25.56 9.47
CA VAL A 480 -19.43 26.21 9.04
C VAL A 480 -18.80 25.41 7.90
N CYS A 481 -18.83 24.08 7.99
CA CYS A 481 -18.38 23.19 6.91
C CYS A 481 -19.25 23.31 5.66
N GLU A 482 -20.58 23.36 5.80
CA GLU A 482 -21.55 23.67 4.73
C GLU A 482 -21.22 24.99 4.03
N GLN A 483 -21.02 26.08 4.79
CA GLN A 483 -20.61 27.38 4.24
C GLN A 483 -19.24 27.37 3.56
N ILE A 484 -18.32 26.49 3.96
CA ILE A 484 -17.03 26.30 3.28
C ILE A 484 -17.24 25.50 1.98
N ILE A 485 -18.05 24.44 2.00
CA ILE A 485 -18.43 23.65 0.82
C ILE A 485 -19.03 24.58 -0.24
N VAL A 486 -20.04 25.39 0.09
CA VAL A 486 -20.67 26.35 -0.85
C VAL A 486 -19.65 27.31 -1.47
N LYS A 487 -18.69 27.84 -0.69
CA LYS A 487 -17.62 28.73 -1.19
C LYS A 487 -16.65 28.03 -2.14
N LEU A 488 -16.28 26.77 -1.86
CA LEU A 488 -15.36 26.00 -2.69
C LEU A 488 -16.05 25.44 -3.94
N VAL A 489 -17.34 25.09 -3.84
CA VAL A 489 -18.20 24.68 -4.96
C VAL A 489 -18.43 25.86 -5.91
N GLY A 490 -18.63 27.06 -5.37
CA GLY A 490 -18.91 28.29 -6.14
C GLY A 490 -20.40 28.54 -6.40
N TRP A 491 -21.28 27.73 -5.81
CA TRP A 491 -22.74 27.86 -5.76
C TRP A 491 -23.25 26.97 -4.60
N GLU A 492 -24.56 27.00 -4.32
CA GLU A 492 -25.18 26.26 -3.20
C GLU A 492 -25.92 25.00 -3.73
N PRO A 493 -25.38 23.78 -3.54
CA PRO A 493 -26.02 22.55 -4.02
C PRO A 493 -27.28 22.22 -3.23
N ALA A 494 -28.31 21.70 -3.92
CA ALA A 494 -29.62 21.49 -3.32
C ALA A 494 -29.67 20.36 -2.26
N ASP A 495 -28.63 19.53 -2.16
CA ASP A 495 -28.63 18.28 -1.37
C ASP A 495 -27.36 18.04 -0.54
N VAL A 496 -26.65 19.09 -0.10
CA VAL A 496 -25.48 18.94 0.79
C VAL A 496 -25.88 18.34 2.15
N GLN A 497 -25.41 17.13 2.43
CA GLN A 497 -25.56 16.46 3.73
C GLN A 497 -24.18 16.14 4.31
N VAL A 498 -23.74 16.89 5.33
CA VAL A 498 -22.55 16.53 6.11
C VAL A 498 -22.86 15.31 7.00
N LEU A 499 -22.00 14.30 6.96
CA LEU A 499 -22.16 13.05 7.71
C LEU A 499 -21.21 12.97 8.92
N ASP A 500 -19.96 13.39 8.74
CA ASP A 500 -18.90 13.21 9.73
C ASP A 500 -17.82 14.30 9.56
N ILE A 501 -17.29 14.78 10.68
CA ILE A 501 -16.28 15.84 10.74
C ILE A 501 -15.21 15.41 11.74
N LYS A 502 -13.96 15.25 11.29
CA LYS A 502 -12.87 14.73 12.11
C LYS A 502 -11.58 15.55 12.00
N PRO A 503 -10.87 15.82 13.12
CA PRO A 503 -9.54 16.37 13.08
C PRO A 503 -8.55 15.26 12.70
N TRP A 504 -7.65 15.56 11.78
CA TRP A 504 -6.60 14.66 11.35
C TRP A 504 -5.24 15.38 11.34
N ALA A 505 -4.18 14.65 11.68
CA ALA A 505 -2.81 15.12 11.71
C ALA A 505 -1.96 14.23 10.79
N MET A 506 -1.16 14.86 9.94
CA MET A 506 -0.28 14.19 8.99
C MET A 506 1.05 13.84 9.67
N HIS A 507 1.42 12.57 9.61
CA HIS A 507 2.66 12.02 10.17
C HIS A 507 3.43 11.28 9.08
N ALA A 508 4.76 11.29 9.18
CA ALA A 508 5.68 10.52 8.35
C ALA A 508 6.62 9.75 9.27
N GLU A 509 6.19 8.58 9.75
CA GLU A 509 6.86 7.83 10.81
C GLU A 509 6.88 6.33 10.53
N VAL A 510 7.97 5.65 10.91
CA VAL A 510 8.09 4.19 10.88
C VAL A 510 8.47 3.67 12.26
N ALA A 511 7.95 2.52 12.67
CA ALA A 511 8.33 1.88 13.92
C ALA A 511 9.81 1.46 13.91
N GLU A 512 10.49 1.65 15.04
CA GLU A 512 11.89 1.26 15.26
C GLU A 512 12.12 -0.23 14.95
N LYS A 513 11.13 -1.07 15.33
CA LYS A 513 11.07 -2.51 15.10
C LYS A 513 9.66 -2.92 14.71
N TYR A 514 9.56 -3.98 13.91
CA TYR A 514 8.31 -4.61 13.50
C TYR A 514 8.05 -5.90 14.28
N ILE A 515 9.10 -6.52 14.84
CA ILE A 515 9.06 -7.75 15.64
C ILE A 515 9.52 -7.46 17.07
N SER A 516 8.82 -8.03 18.06
CA SER A 516 9.18 -7.97 19.49
C SER A 516 8.75 -9.23 20.26
N CYS A 517 9.03 -9.26 21.56
CA CYS A 517 8.69 -10.33 22.50
C CYS A 517 9.10 -11.73 22.02
N ASN A 518 10.36 -11.89 21.59
CA ASN A 518 10.92 -13.13 21.05
C ASN A 518 10.10 -13.71 19.87
N ASN A 519 9.85 -12.86 18.86
CA ASN A 519 9.08 -13.17 17.65
C ASN A 519 7.59 -13.48 17.91
N ARG A 520 7.02 -13.05 19.04
CA ARG A 520 5.60 -13.27 19.40
C ARG A 520 4.71 -12.04 19.25
N VAL A 521 5.27 -10.84 19.09
CA VAL A 521 4.52 -9.61 18.77
C VAL A 521 5.02 -9.07 17.44
N VAL A 522 4.09 -8.77 16.54
CA VAL A 522 4.36 -8.32 15.17
C VAL A 522 3.50 -7.09 14.89
N LEU A 523 4.05 -6.04 14.27
CA LEU A 523 3.29 -4.86 13.84
C LEU A 523 3.12 -4.85 12.31
N ALA A 524 1.94 -4.44 11.80
CA ALA A 524 1.72 -4.26 10.37
C ALA A 524 0.77 -3.09 10.05
N GLY A 525 0.89 -2.52 8.85
CA GLY A 525 0.10 -1.35 8.42
C GLY A 525 0.33 -0.13 9.31
N ASP A 526 -0.73 0.68 9.50
CA ASP A 526 -0.75 1.91 10.32
C ASP A 526 -0.15 1.79 11.74
N ALA A 527 -0.06 0.58 12.30
CA ALA A 527 0.59 0.35 13.60
C ALA A 527 2.14 0.43 13.51
N ALA A 528 2.69 0.01 12.37
CA ALA A 528 4.11 -0.12 12.05
C ALA A 528 4.67 1.06 11.21
N HIS A 529 3.81 1.77 10.48
CA HIS A 529 4.19 2.93 9.66
C HIS A 529 3.03 3.92 9.51
N ARG A 530 3.35 5.18 9.19
CA ARG A 530 2.40 6.28 8.97
C ARG A 530 2.96 7.17 7.88
N PHE A 531 2.16 7.47 6.85
CA PHE A 531 2.60 8.30 5.73
C PHE A 531 1.67 9.52 5.52
N PRO A 532 2.17 10.61 4.91
CA PRO A 532 1.36 11.50 4.11
C PRO A 532 0.50 10.72 3.08
N PRO A 533 -0.76 11.10 2.84
CA PRO A 533 -1.64 10.48 1.85
C PRO A 533 -1.21 10.75 0.40
N ALA A 534 -0.18 11.59 0.20
CA ALA A 534 0.40 11.92 -1.09
C ALA A 534 0.98 10.66 -1.76
N GLY A 535 0.24 10.08 -2.71
CA GLY A 535 0.58 8.82 -3.40
C GLY A 535 -0.13 7.58 -2.87
N GLY A 536 -1.00 7.70 -1.85
CA GLY A 536 -1.90 6.60 -1.43
C GLY A 536 -1.22 5.39 -0.77
N PHE A 537 0.06 5.46 -0.42
CA PHE A 537 0.88 4.32 -0.02
C PHE A 537 0.42 3.54 1.22
N GLY A 538 -0.34 4.14 2.15
CA GLY A 538 -0.62 3.58 3.48
C GLY A 538 -1.33 2.22 3.45
N MET A 539 -2.55 2.20 2.91
CA MET A 539 -3.36 0.97 2.79
C MET A 539 -2.65 -0.09 1.93
N ASN A 540 -2.05 0.35 0.82
CA ASN A 540 -1.34 -0.53 -0.11
C ASN A 540 -0.14 -1.23 0.57
N THR A 541 0.67 -0.49 1.34
CA THR A 541 1.78 -1.05 2.12
C THR A 541 1.28 -2.02 3.18
N GLY A 542 0.20 -1.68 3.91
CA GLY A 542 -0.38 -2.55 4.94
C GLY A 542 -0.95 -3.88 4.42
N VAL A 543 -1.53 -3.90 3.21
CA VAL A 543 -1.98 -5.16 2.57
C VAL A 543 -0.78 -6.01 2.14
N GLN A 544 0.26 -5.39 1.59
CA GLN A 544 1.51 -6.09 1.24
C GLN A 544 2.22 -6.67 2.47
N ASP A 545 2.19 -5.97 3.61
CA ASP A 545 2.74 -6.46 4.88
C ASP A 545 2.03 -7.74 5.34
N ALA A 546 0.70 -7.73 5.33
CA ALA A 546 -0.12 -8.89 5.66
C ALA A 546 0.12 -10.07 4.70
N HIS A 547 0.28 -9.79 3.39
CA HIS A 547 0.62 -10.79 2.38
C HIS A 547 2.00 -11.42 2.62
N ASN A 548 3.02 -10.63 2.99
CA ASN A 548 4.35 -11.13 3.34
C ASN A 548 4.35 -11.94 4.65
N LEU A 549 3.51 -11.58 5.62
CA LEU A 549 3.36 -12.32 6.88
C LEU A 549 2.62 -13.65 6.73
N ALA A 550 1.54 -13.69 5.94
CA ALA A 550 0.62 -14.82 5.90
C ALA A 550 1.30 -16.16 5.57
N TRP A 551 2.20 -16.17 4.58
CA TRP A 551 2.92 -17.39 4.19
C TRP A 551 3.99 -17.81 5.21
N LYS A 552 4.67 -16.85 5.84
CA LYS A 552 5.69 -17.08 6.88
C LYS A 552 5.05 -17.66 8.15
N LEU A 553 3.93 -17.07 8.59
CA LEU A 553 3.09 -17.60 9.66
C LEU A 553 2.59 -19.01 9.32
N GLY A 554 2.15 -19.24 8.07
CA GLY A 554 1.71 -20.55 7.59
C GLY A 554 2.77 -21.64 7.70
N LEU A 555 4.00 -21.40 7.24
CA LEU A 555 5.08 -22.39 7.31
C LEU A 555 5.51 -22.66 8.76
N MET A 556 5.65 -21.62 9.56
CA MET A 556 6.11 -21.73 10.95
C MET A 556 5.06 -22.40 11.85
N LEU A 557 3.77 -22.05 11.74
CA LEU A 557 2.71 -22.66 12.57
C LEU A 557 2.43 -24.12 12.19
N ASN A 558 2.75 -24.53 10.95
CA ASN A 558 2.75 -25.94 10.55
C ASN A 558 4.07 -26.68 10.89
N GLY A 559 5.07 -25.99 11.47
CA GLY A 559 6.34 -26.59 11.88
C GLY A 559 7.31 -26.90 10.74
N VAL A 560 7.17 -26.22 9.60
CA VAL A 560 8.04 -26.34 8.42
C VAL A 560 9.17 -25.31 8.44
N ALA A 561 8.90 -24.10 8.94
CA ALA A 561 9.91 -23.05 9.13
C ALA A 561 10.24 -22.83 10.61
N SER A 562 11.47 -22.36 10.87
CA SER A 562 11.90 -21.90 12.20
C SER A 562 11.13 -20.64 12.62
N PRO A 563 10.84 -20.41 13.92
CA PRO A 563 10.31 -19.14 14.41
C PRO A 563 11.14 -17.89 14.08
N SER A 564 12.42 -18.06 13.70
CA SER A 564 13.24 -16.96 13.17
C SER A 564 12.79 -16.46 11.79
N ILE A 565 11.96 -17.20 11.04
CA ILE A 565 11.43 -16.71 9.75
C ILE A 565 10.65 -15.40 9.87
N LEU A 566 10.05 -15.10 11.03
CA LEU A 566 9.37 -13.82 11.26
C LEU A 566 10.31 -12.62 11.33
N GLN A 567 11.59 -12.82 11.64
CA GLN A 567 12.59 -11.74 11.58
C GLN A 567 12.82 -11.27 10.13
N THR A 568 12.60 -12.16 9.15
CA THR A 568 12.64 -11.79 7.73
C THR A 568 11.47 -10.91 7.28
N TYR A 569 10.40 -10.77 8.08
CA TYR A 569 9.36 -9.77 7.79
C TYR A 569 9.88 -8.36 8.10
N GLU A 570 10.64 -8.18 9.19
CA GLU A 570 11.24 -6.89 9.53
C GLU A 570 12.31 -6.47 8.50
N SER A 571 13.21 -7.38 8.13
CA SER A 571 14.27 -7.09 7.14
C SER A 571 13.72 -6.78 5.74
N GLU A 572 12.58 -7.38 5.36
CA GLU A 572 11.96 -7.20 4.06
C GLU A 572 11.05 -5.96 4.01
N ARG A 573 10.21 -5.75 5.03
CA ARG A 573 9.12 -4.75 4.99
C ARG A 573 9.45 -3.41 5.63
N ARG A 574 10.26 -3.36 6.69
CA ARG A 574 10.64 -2.08 7.31
C ARG A 574 11.42 -1.16 6.36
N PRO A 575 12.39 -1.64 5.53
CA PRO A 575 13.05 -0.79 4.54
C PRO A 575 12.09 -0.23 3.48
N VAL A 576 11.11 -1.03 3.01
CA VAL A 576 10.08 -0.57 2.05
C VAL A 576 9.20 0.52 2.68
N ALA A 577 8.82 0.38 3.94
CA ALA A 577 8.06 1.43 4.64
C ALA A 577 8.86 2.72 4.86
N ILE A 578 10.17 2.63 5.15
CA ILE A 578 11.06 3.81 5.23
C ILE A 578 11.09 4.52 3.87
N PHE A 579 11.34 3.78 2.79
CA PHE A 579 11.35 4.32 1.43
C PHE A 579 10.00 4.98 1.04
N ASN A 580 8.88 4.32 1.34
CA ASN A 580 7.54 4.88 1.11
C ASN A 580 7.26 6.13 1.98
N THR A 581 7.87 6.23 3.16
CA THR A 581 7.81 7.44 4.01
C THR A 581 8.58 8.60 3.37
N GLU A 582 9.80 8.36 2.88
CA GLU A 582 10.62 9.37 2.21
C GLU A 582 9.93 9.86 0.92
N LEU A 583 9.42 8.93 0.10
CA LEU A 583 8.73 9.23 -1.16
C LEU A 583 7.41 9.99 -0.96
N SER A 584 6.59 9.59 0.01
CA SER A 584 5.33 10.31 0.33
C SER A 584 5.57 11.70 0.91
N VAL A 585 6.66 11.89 1.66
CA VAL A 585 7.13 13.21 2.12
C VAL A 585 7.64 14.06 0.96
N GLU A 586 8.39 13.49 0.00
CA GLU A 586 8.80 14.19 -1.22
C GLU A 586 7.61 14.60 -2.10
N ASN A 587 6.61 13.73 -2.23
CA ASN A 587 5.39 13.95 -3.00
C ASN A 587 4.48 15.01 -2.33
N PHE A 588 4.40 15.01 -1.00
CA PHE A 588 3.76 16.09 -0.24
C PHE A 588 4.48 17.43 -0.43
N LYS A 589 5.82 17.45 -0.35
CA LYS A 589 6.65 18.64 -0.63
C LYS A 589 6.47 19.12 -2.09
N ALA A 590 6.23 18.22 -3.04
CA ALA A 590 5.86 18.55 -4.43
C ALA A 590 4.47 19.19 -4.52
N ALA A 591 3.45 18.62 -3.87
CA ALA A 591 2.10 19.19 -3.81
C ALA A 591 2.06 20.62 -3.25
N MET A 592 2.88 20.91 -2.23
CA MET A 592 2.99 22.25 -1.63
C MET A 592 3.65 23.30 -2.53
N SER A 593 4.29 22.91 -3.64
CA SER A 593 4.83 23.86 -4.63
C SER A 593 3.74 24.65 -5.36
N ILE A 594 2.54 24.07 -5.50
CA ILE A 594 1.38 24.67 -6.17
C ILE A 594 0.84 25.90 -5.41
N PRO A 595 0.43 25.83 -4.12
CA PRO A 595 0.02 27.02 -3.38
C PRO A 595 1.15 28.05 -3.29
N ALA A 596 2.41 27.62 -3.14
CA ALA A 596 3.55 28.52 -3.15
C ALA A 596 3.71 29.28 -4.49
N SER A 597 3.48 28.65 -5.66
CA SER A 597 3.50 29.34 -6.95
C SER A 597 2.38 30.37 -7.11
N LEU A 598 1.24 30.16 -6.44
CA LEU A 598 0.11 31.08 -6.40
C LEU A 598 0.28 32.25 -5.40
N GLY A 599 1.32 32.24 -4.57
CA GLY A 599 1.53 33.22 -3.50
C GLY A 599 0.86 32.86 -2.16
N LEU A 600 0.40 31.62 -2.01
CA LEU A 600 -0.19 31.03 -0.81
C LEU A 600 0.83 30.14 -0.06
N ASP A 601 2.08 30.58 0.07
CA ASP A 601 3.18 29.75 0.57
C ASP A 601 2.89 29.18 1.99
N PRO A 602 2.74 27.85 2.14
CA PRO A 602 2.44 27.23 3.44
C PRO A 602 3.56 27.41 4.47
N THR A 603 4.81 27.63 4.04
CA THR A 603 5.93 27.88 4.95
C THR A 603 5.82 29.23 5.63
N VAL A 604 5.21 30.24 4.98
CA VAL A 604 4.94 31.55 5.57
C VAL A 604 3.84 31.42 6.63
N ALA A 605 2.75 30.71 6.32
CA ALA A 605 1.68 30.41 7.28
C ALA A 605 2.24 29.68 8.53
N ASN A 606 3.02 28.63 8.33
CA ASN A 606 3.63 27.85 9.41
C ASN A 606 4.67 28.67 10.20
N SER A 607 5.44 29.54 9.55
CA SER A 607 6.41 30.41 10.23
C SER A 607 5.72 31.46 11.11
N VAL A 608 4.66 32.11 10.60
CA VAL A 608 3.83 33.04 11.37
C VAL A 608 3.20 32.33 12.58
N HIS A 609 2.62 31.15 12.37
CA HIS A 609 2.04 30.32 13.42
C HIS A 609 3.09 29.93 14.49
N GLN A 610 4.30 29.54 14.10
CA GLN A 610 5.39 29.28 15.04
C GLN A 610 5.85 30.53 15.80
N VAL A 611 5.90 31.70 15.17
CA VAL A 611 6.28 32.96 15.84
C VAL A 611 5.22 33.38 16.87
N ILE A 612 3.93 33.27 16.51
CA ILE A 612 2.81 33.53 17.43
C ILE A 612 2.85 32.58 18.64
N ASN A 613 3.20 31.30 18.43
CA ASN A 613 3.27 30.31 19.51
C ASN A 613 4.59 30.30 20.30
N ARG A 614 5.59 31.13 19.96
CA ARG A 614 6.84 31.29 20.73
C ARG A 614 6.69 32.35 21.84
N SER A 615 7.67 32.38 22.75
CA SER A 615 7.57 32.94 24.11
C SER A 615 6.80 34.25 24.26
N LEU A 616 7.12 35.29 23.45
CA LEU A 616 6.45 36.60 23.55
C LEU A 616 5.05 36.62 22.92
N GLY A 617 4.80 35.86 21.86
CA GLY A 617 3.49 35.75 21.21
C GLY A 617 2.48 34.97 22.05
N SER A 618 2.95 33.99 22.84
CA SER A 618 2.12 33.17 23.74
C SER A 618 1.37 33.97 24.83
N ILE A 619 1.80 35.21 25.10
CA ILE A 619 1.20 36.14 26.07
C ILE A 619 -0.02 36.87 25.46
N ILE A 620 -0.14 36.89 24.12
CA ILE A 620 -1.23 37.57 23.40
C ILE A 620 -2.52 36.74 23.49
N PRO A 621 -3.69 37.33 23.82
CA PRO A 621 -4.97 36.61 23.85
C PRO A 621 -5.29 35.91 22.53
N ARG A 622 -5.78 34.66 22.59
CA ARG A 622 -6.03 33.82 21.41
C ARG A 622 -6.88 34.51 20.33
N ASN A 623 -7.90 35.28 20.72
CA ASN A 623 -8.76 36.01 19.78
C ASN A 623 -7.97 37.04 18.94
N VAL A 624 -6.95 37.67 19.51
CA VAL A 624 -6.06 38.61 18.80
C VAL A 624 -5.08 37.83 17.91
N GLN A 625 -4.50 36.74 18.42
CA GLN A 625 -3.66 35.85 17.60
C GLN A 625 -4.41 35.33 16.36
N LYS A 626 -5.67 34.93 16.54
CA LYS A 626 -6.58 34.47 15.48
C LYS A 626 -6.88 35.58 14.47
N ALA A 627 -7.19 36.80 14.93
CA ALA A 627 -7.44 37.93 14.06
C ALA A 627 -6.22 38.31 13.20
N VAL A 628 -5.01 38.25 13.77
CA VAL A 628 -3.75 38.44 13.03
C VAL A 628 -3.55 37.33 11.97
N LEU A 629 -3.81 36.07 12.33
CA LEU A 629 -3.67 34.94 11.43
C LEU A 629 -4.69 34.98 10.27
N GLU A 630 -5.97 35.24 10.56
CA GLU A 630 -7.01 35.41 9.54
C GLU A 630 -6.76 36.63 8.64
N GLY A 631 -6.24 37.73 9.19
CA GLY A 631 -5.84 38.91 8.40
C GLY A 631 -4.73 38.58 7.39
N LEU A 632 -3.70 37.86 7.82
CA LEU A 632 -2.62 37.38 6.94
C LEU A 632 -3.14 36.36 5.92
N PHE A 633 -4.02 35.44 6.32
CA PHE A 633 -4.70 34.53 5.40
C PHE A 633 -5.64 35.26 4.44
N SER A 634 -6.22 36.40 4.79
CA SER A 634 -7.04 37.21 3.88
C SER A 634 -6.16 37.91 2.83
N ILE A 635 -4.98 38.42 3.22
CA ILE A 635 -4.01 39.03 2.30
C ILE A 635 -3.44 37.96 1.34
N GLY A 636 -3.15 36.76 1.86
CA GLY A 636 -2.77 35.60 1.05
C GLY A 636 -3.88 35.16 0.10
N ARG A 637 -5.09 34.88 0.60
CA ARG A 637 -6.25 34.46 -0.21
C ARG A 637 -6.66 35.49 -1.27
N ALA A 638 -6.44 36.79 -1.05
CA ALA A 638 -6.66 37.81 -2.08
C ALA A 638 -5.75 37.62 -3.32
N GLN A 639 -4.58 36.99 -3.19
CA GLN A 639 -3.65 36.69 -4.30
C GLN A 639 -4.23 35.74 -5.35
N VAL A 640 -5.24 34.94 -4.99
CA VAL A 640 -5.94 33.99 -5.88
C VAL A 640 -7.36 34.47 -6.27
N SER A 641 -7.67 35.75 -6.06
CA SER A 641 -8.86 36.37 -6.64
C SER A 641 -8.73 36.49 -8.16
N ASP A 642 -9.84 36.37 -8.90
CA ASP A 642 -9.82 36.48 -10.37
C ASP A 642 -9.35 37.84 -10.89
N TYR A 643 -9.26 38.88 -10.03
CA TYR A 643 -8.65 40.19 -10.34
C TYR A 643 -7.11 40.16 -10.35
N ILE A 644 -6.50 39.31 -9.52
CA ILE A 644 -5.04 39.15 -9.45
C ILE A 644 -4.56 37.97 -10.28
N LEU A 645 -5.22 36.81 -10.18
CA LEU A 645 -4.82 35.56 -10.81
C LEU A 645 -5.45 35.38 -12.20
N ASN A 646 -5.12 36.26 -13.13
CA ASN A 646 -5.54 36.17 -14.53
C ASN A 646 -4.44 36.64 -15.50
N GLU A 647 -4.59 36.30 -16.78
CA GLU A 647 -3.60 36.61 -17.84
C GLU A 647 -3.45 38.10 -18.17
N LYS A 648 -4.42 38.95 -17.81
CA LYS A 648 -4.36 40.41 -18.02
C LYS A 648 -3.57 41.10 -16.91
N ASN A 649 -3.32 40.42 -15.79
CA ASN A 649 -2.51 40.91 -14.69
C ASN A 649 -1.06 40.39 -14.85
N PRO A 650 -0.02 41.25 -14.89
CA PRO A 650 1.36 40.79 -15.05
C PRO A 650 1.84 39.81 -13.97
N ILE A 651 1.37 39.98 -12.73
CA ILE A 651 1.69 39.06 -11.62
C ILE A 651 0.87 37.77 -11.76
N GLY A 652 -0.39 37.88 -12.16
CA GLY A 652 -1.28 36.75 -12.44
C GLY A 652 -0.74 35.83 -13.53
N SER A 653 -0.45 36.38 -14.70
CA SER A 653 0.11 35.64 -15.84
C SER A 653 1.44 34.96 -15.49
N LEU A 654 2.35 35.65 -14.78
CA LEU A 654 3.62 35.06 -14.33
C LEU A 654 3.39 33.86 -13.36
N ARG A 655 2.42 33.96 -12.45
CA ARG A 655 2.06 32.84 -11.55
C ARG A 655 1.40 31.69 -12.30
N LEU A 656 0.53 31.98 -13.28
CA LEU A 656 -0.13 30.97 -14.12
C LEU A 656 0.87 30.26 -15.05
N ALA A 657 1.84 30.97 -15.62
CA ALA A 657 2.92 30.39 -16.40
C ALA A 657 3.83 29.49 -15.54
N ARG A 658 4.17 29.92 -14.32
CA ARG A 658 4.91 29.09 -13.36
C ARG A 658 4.12 27.87 -12.91
N LEU A 659 2.81 28.00 -12.71
CA LEU A 659 1.93 26.87 -12.39
C LEU A 659 1.94 25.84 -13.52
N ARG A 660 1.74 26.27 -14.77
CA ARG A 660 1.78 25.38 -15.95
C ARG A 660 3.10 24.62 -16.03
N SER A 661 4.24 25.32 -15.94
CA SER A 661 5.58 24.70 -15.84
C SER A 661 5.65 23.61 -14.75
N ILE A 662 5.11 23.83 -13.54
CA ILE A 662 5.10 22.82 -12.48
C ILE A 662 4.21 21.60 -12.83
N LEU A 663 3.08 21.80 -13.52
CA LEU A 663 2.20 20.71 -13.95
C LEU A 663 2.80 19.93 -15.14
N ASP A 664 3.24 20.64 -16.18
CA ASP A 664 3.76 20.10 -17.44
C ASP A 664 5.08 19.34 -17.24
N GLU A 665 5.94 19.81 -16.32
CA GLU A 665 7.18 19.13 -15.92
C GLU A 665 6.95 18.00 -14.91
N GLY A 666 5.69 17.68 -14.58
CA GLY A 666 5.33 16.61 -13.64
C GLY A 666 5.71 16.86 -12.18
N LYS A 667 6.02 18.11 -11.81
CA LYS A 667 6.56 18.50 -10.49
C LYS A 667 5.50 18.76 -9.41
N SER A 668 4.22 18.53 -9.72
CA SER A 668 3.09 18.59 -8.78
C SER A 668 2.91 17.28 -7.99
N LEU A 669 1.77 17.09 -7.32
CA LEU A 669 1.42 15.82 -6.69
C LEU A 669 1.34 14.69 -7.75
N GLN A 670 1.90 13.53 -7.44
CA GLN A 670 1.82 12.31 -8.26
C GLN A 670 1.01 11.20 -7.57
N LEU A 671 0.44 10.30 -8.37
CA LEU A 671 -0.45 9.21 -7.92
C LEU A 671 0.08 7.82 -8.24
N GLN A 672 0.58 7.59 -9.46
CA GLN A 672 1.20 6.32 -9.85
C GLN A 672 2.71 6.37 -9.64
N PHE A 673 3.28 5.28 -9.12
CA PHE A 673 4.73 5.11 -8.95
C PHE A 673 5.18 3.71 -9.41
N PRO A 674 5.07 3.35 -10.69
CA PRO A 674 5.13 1.95 -11.11
C PRO A 674 6.45 1.24 -10.79
N ALA A 675 7.59 1.95 -10.90
CA ALA A 675 8.89 1.40 -10.54
C ALA A 675 9.00 1.09 -9.04
N GLU A 676 8.41 1.93 -8.20
CA GLU A 676 8.39 1.79 -6.75
C GLU A 676 7.31 0.80 -6.26
N ASP A 677 6.13 0.78 -6.89
CA ASP A 677 4.99 -0.10 -6.57
C ASP A 677 5.27 -1.58 -6.91
N LEU A 678 5.97 -1.85 -8.03
CA LEU A 678 6.20 -3.20 -8.56
C LEU A 678 7.68 -3.64 -8.55
N GLY A 679 8.61 -2.71 -8.32
CA GLY A 679 10.06 -2.92 -8.42
C GLY A 679 10.85 -2.67 -7.13
N PHE A 680 10.18 -2.53 -5.97
CA PHE A 680 10.86 -2.61 -4.68
C PHE A 680 11.55 -3.98 -4.52
N CYS A 681 12.71 -3.99 -3.85
CA CYS A 681 13.55 -5.16 -3.70
C CYS A 681 13.80 -5.50 -2.24
N TYR A 682 13.65 -6.78 -1.89
CA TYR A 682 14.15 -7.32 -0.63
C TYR A 682 15.63 -7.64 -0.75
N GLU A 683 16.50 -6.86 -0.12
CA GLU A 683 17.95 -7.13 -0.12
C GLU A 683 18.34 -8.19 0.92
N GLU A 684 17.59 -8.30 2.02
CA GLU A 684 17.80 -9.26 3.12
C GLU A 684 16.47 -9.87 3.58
N GLY A 685 16.44 -11.19 3.82
CA GLY A 685 15.24 -11.88 4.31
C GLY A 685 15.21 -13.37 4.01
N ALA A 686 14.02 -13.91 3.76
CA ALA A 686 13.79 -15.31 3.39
C ALA A 686 14.14 -15.52 1.90
N LEU A 687 15.43 -15.38 1.59
CA LEU A 687 16.03 -15.44 0.26
C LEU A 687 17.51 -15.83 0.33
N VAL A 688 18.11 -16.13 -0.82
CA VAL A 688 19.50 -16.51 -0.99
C VAL A 688 20.19 -15.47 -1.87
N THR A 689 20.88 -14.53 -1.22
CA THR A 689 21.69 -13.50 -1.87
C THR A 689 22.77 -14.12 -2.74
N GLU A 690 22.92 -13.66 -3.97
CA GLU A 690 24.04 -14.04 -4.84
C GLU A 690 25.36 -13.52 -4.26
N ASP A 691 26.40 -14.37 -4.21
CA ASP A 691 27.73 -14.00 -3.71
C ASP A 691 28.49 -13.13 -4.75
N CYS A 692 28.00 -11.90 -4.94
CA CYS A 692 28.68 -10.88 -5.71
C CYS A 692 29.99 -10.46 -5.02
N SER A 693 31.07 -11.16 -5.37
CA SER A 693 32.47 -10.76 -5.15
C SER A 693 32.84 -9.42 -5.82
N GLN A 694 31.89 -8.79 -6.51
CA GLN A 694 31.90 -7.40 -6.93
C GLN A 694 31.16 -6.50 -5.94
N LYS A 695 31.91 -5.81 -5.06
CA LYS A 695 31.40 -4.65 -4.28
C LYS A 695 31.22 -3.41 -5.15
N THR A 696 30.47 -3.56 -6.26
CA THR A 696 30.31 -2.54 -7.31
C THR A 696 28.88 -1.98 -7.38
N GLN A 697 28.18 -1.95 -6.24
CA GLN A 697 27.34 -0.82 -5.88
C GLN A 697 27.21 -0.75 -4.35
N LYS A 698 27.86 0.25 -3.74
CA LYS A 698 27.24 0.89 -2.56
C LYS A 698 25.86 1.33 -3.04
N GLY A 699 24.80 0.96 -2.31
CA GLY A 699 23.41 1.10 -2.76
C GLY A 699 23.20 2.41 -3.51
N VAL A 700 22.73 2.30 -4.76
CA VAL A 700 22.65 3.45 -5.66
C VAL A 700 21.78 4.50 -4.98
N LYS A 701 22.41 5.62 -4.60
CA LYS A 701 21.67 6.87 -4.46
C LYS A 701 21.17 7.19 -5.86
N LEU A 702 19.98 6.70 -6.18
CA LEU A 702 19.26 6.96 -7.42
C LEU A 702 19.33 8.47 -7.62
N GLU A 703 20.10 8.94 -8.61
CA GLU A 703 20.36 10.37 -8.70
C GLU A 703 19.02 11.09 -8.88
N HIS A 704 18.70 12.02 -7.97
CA HIS A 704 17.36 12.63 -7.85
C HIS A 704 17.10 13.66 -8.99
N SER A 705 17.65 13.41 -10.18
CA SER A 705 17.78 14.36 -11.29
C SER A 705 16.49 14.52 -12.08
N GLU A 706 15.70 13.45 -12.22
CA GLU A 706 14.43 13.47 -12.96
C GLU A 706 13.31 12.90 -12.09
N ARG A 707 12.24 13.69 -11.97
CA ARG A 707 11.05 13.43 -11.12
C ARG A 707 9.85 12.95 -11.93
N THR A 708 10.02 12.61 -13.20
CA THR A 708 9.01 11.94 -14.01
C THR A 708 8.65 10.57 -13.40
N SER A 709 7.41 10.12 -13.59
CA SER A 709 6.98 8.77 -13.16
C SER A 709 7.93 7.74 -13.74
N ARG A 710 8.70 7.06 -12.88
CA ARG A 710 9.73 6.12 -13.32
C ARG A 710 9.09 4.89 -13.94
N GLU A 711 9.60 4.51 -15.11
CA GLU A 711 9.15 3.31 -15.81
C GLU A 711 9.55 2.06 -15.02
N TYR A 712 8.59 1.18 -14.76
CA TYR A 712 8.88 -0.12 -14.17
C TYR A 712 9.73 -0.95 -15.13
N ILE A 713 10.85 -1.47 -14.64
CA ILE A 713 11.78 -2.29 -15.41
C ILE A 713 11.66 -3.75 -14.94
N PRO A 714 11.15 -4.66 -15.78
CA PRO A 714 11.22 -6.10 -15.54
C PRO A 714 12.65 -6.58 -15.27
N SER A 715 12.81 -7.42 -14.25
CA SER A 715 14.10 -8.03 -13.89
C SER A 715 13.86 -9.25 -12.98
N ALA A 716 14.66 -10.30 -13.17
CA ALA A 716 14.66 -11.48 -12.31
C ALA A 716 15.77 -11.46 -11.24
N LYS A 717 16.17 -10.28 -10.72
CA LYS A 717 17.05 -10.19 -9.54
C LYS A 717 16.37 -10.85 -8.34
N VAL A 718 17.12 -11.64 -7.57
CA VAL A 718 16.69 -12.11 -6.24
C VAL A 718 16.22 -10.92 -5.39
N GLY A 719 15.10 -11.11 -4.69
CA GLY A 719 14.47 -10.07 -3.88
C GLY A 719 13.39 -9.25 -4.58
N LEU A 720 13.31 -9.28 -5.92
CA LEU A 720 12.22 -8.63 -6.69
C LEU A 720 10.98 -9.52 -6.81
N ARG A 721 9.82 -8.88 -6.99
CA ARG A 721 8.56 -9.47 -7.44
C ARG A 721 8.69 -10.03 -8.88
N LEU A 722 8.18 -11.23 -9.12
CA LEU A 722 8.25 -11.98 -10.39
C LEU A 722 7.71 -11.18 -11.60
N PRO A 723 8.47 -10.97 -12.70
CA PRO A 723 7.98 -10.24 -13.87
C PRO A 723 6.73 -10.82 -14.54
N HIS A 724 5.74 -9.95 -14.76
CA HIS A 724 4.52 -10.27 -15.49
C HIS A 724 4.81 -10.53 -16.98
N MET A 725 4.29 -11.63 -17.50
CA MET A 725 3.97 -11.84 -18.91
C MET A 725 2.70 -12.68 -19.00
N LEU A 726 2.06 -12.72 -20.16
CA LEU A 726 1.02 -13.70 -20.48
C LEU A 726 1.66 -15.01 -20.95
N VAL A 727 1.06 -16.13 -20.55
CA VAL A 727 1.49 -17.48 -20.90
C VAL A 727 0.27 -18.37 -21.17
N ARG A 728 0.46 -19.48 -21.89
CA ARG A 728 -0.58 -20.48 -22.20
C ARG A 728 -0.26 -21.80 -21.49
N ALA A 729 -1.23 -22.52 -20.96
CA ALA A 729 -1.01 -23.91 -20.52
C ALA A 729 -0.70 -24.83 -21.72
N LEU A 730 0.16 -25.83 -21.50
CA LEU A 730 0.47 -26.91 -22.44
C LEU A 730 0.26 -28.30 -21.79
N PRO A 731 -0.37 -29.28 -22.48
CA PRO A 731 -0.97 -29.15 -23.79
C PRO A 731 -2.20 -28.23 -23.78
N ALA A 732 -2.67 -27.79 -24.95
CA ALA A 732 -3.76 -26.80 -25.08
C ALA A 732 -5.19 -27.28 -24.65
N SER A 733 -5.28 -28.15 -23.65
CA SER A 733 -6.52 -28.71 -23.11
C SER A 733 -7.21 -27.76 -22.12
N SER A 734 -7.96 -26.80 -22.67
CA SER A 734 -8.97 -25.95 -21.99
C SER A 734 -8.53 -24.94 -20.93
N GLU A 735 -7.35 -25.05 -20.33
CA GLU A 735 -6.79 -23.95 -19.52
C GLU A 735 -6.33 -22.80 -20.43
N GLY A 736 -6.72 -21.58 -20.06
CA GLY A 736 -6.64 -20.41 -20.95
C GLY A 736 -5.27 -19.73 -20.99
N VAL A 737 -5.26 -18.48 -21.47
CA VAL A 737 -4.12 -17.57 -21.31
C VAL A 737 -4.21 -16.91 -19.93
N PHE A 738 -3.11 -16.97 -19.17
CA PHE A 738 -3.01 -16.44 -17.80
C PHE A 738 -1.67 -15.73 -17.59
N SER A 739 -1.40 -15.19 -16.40
CA SER A 739 -0.12 -14.51 -16.11
C SER A 739 0.91 -15.44 -15.48
N THR A 740 2.20 -15.19 -15.74
CA THR A 740 3.31 -15.72 -14.91
C THR A 740 3.10 -15.54 -13.40
N LEU A 741 2.37 -14.52 -12.96
CA LEU A 741 1.99 -14.33 -11.56
C LEU A 741 1.01 -15.40 -11.04
N ASP A 742 0.13 -15.94 -11.89
CA ASP A 742 -0.87 -16.96 -11.54
C ASP A 742 -0.26 -18.36 -11.31
N LEU A 743 1.00 -18.56 -11.70
CA LEU A 743 1.76 -19.76 -11.35
C LEU A 743 1.83 -19.94 -9.82
N VAL A 744 1.94 -18.84 -9.07
CA VAL A 744 1.91 -18.85 -7.60
C VAL A 744 0.46 -18.75 -7.14
N SER A 745 -0.06 -19.80 -6.51
CA SER A 745 -1.44 -19.84 -6.01
C SER A 745 -1.53 -19.41 -4.54
N MET A 746 -2.58 -18.68 -4.16
CA MET A 746 -2.89 -18.38 -2.75
C MET A 746 -3.57 -19.56 -2.03
N ASP A 747 -4.21 -20.45 -2.79
CA ASP A 747 -4.97 -21.61 -2.31
C ASP A 747 -4.12 -22.67 -1.60
N LYS A 748 -2.81 -22.64 -1.86
CA LYS A 748 -1.86 -23.67 -1.50
C LYS A 748 -0.54 -22.98 -1.19
N LEU A 749 -0.02 -23.21 0.02
CA LEU A 749 1.24 -22.65 0.49
C LEU A 749 2.43 -23.26 -0.27
N GLU A 750 2.71 -22.71 -1.46
CA GLU A 750 3.52 -23.34 -2.50
C GLU A 750 4.56 -22.40 -3.10
N PHE A 751 5.78 -22.90 -3.26
CA PHE A 751 6.85 -22.26 -4.02
C PHE A 751 6.78 -22.69 -5.49
N VAL A 752 7.22 -21.83 -6.41
CA VAL A 752 7.29 -22.16 -7.84
C VAL A 752 8.73 -22.15 -8.31
N LEU A 753 9.17 -23.24 -8.93
CA LEU A 753 10.47 -23.32 -9.62
C LEU A 753 10.26 -23.12 -11.12
N ILE A 754 10.75 -22.02 -11.69
CA ILE A 754 10.68 -21.75 -13.13
C ILE A 754 11.97 -22.23 -13.79
N ILE A 755 11.85 -23.04 -14.84
CA ILE A 755 12.94 -23.56 -15.66
C ILE A 755 12.64 -23.42 -17.15
N ALA A 756 13.69 -23.40 -17.99
CA ALA A 756 13.56 -23.71 -19.41
C ALA A 756 13.51 -25.25 -19.62
N PRO A 757 12.97 -25.74 -20.76
CA PRO A 757 13.02 -27.16 -21.14
C PRO A 757 14.44 -27.58 -21.55
N LEU A 758 15.37 -27.63 -20.59
CA LEU A 758 16.76 -28.06 -20.75
C LEU A 758 17.05 -29.20 -19.79
N LYS A 759 17.79 -30.23 -20.25
CA LYS A 759 18.11 -31.44 -19.47
C LYS A 759 18.71 -31.12 -18.09
N GLU A 760 19.65 -30.17 -18.06
CA GLU A 760 20.38 -29.72 -16.88
C GLU A 760 19.47 -28.95 -15.91
N SER A 761 18.47 -28.23 -16.44
CA SER A 761 17.45 -27.56 -15.62
C SER A 761 16.44 -28.55 -15.03
N TYR A 762 16.10 -29.63 -15.76
CA TYR A 762 15.31 -30.73 -15.22
C TYR A 762 16.04 -31.52 -14.12
N GLU A 763 17.38 -31.62 -14.17
CA GLU A 763 18.19 -32.22 -13.10
C GLU A 763 18.04 -31.43 -11.79
N ILE A 764 18.11 -30.10 -11.85
CA ILE A 764 17.86 -29.22 -10.70
C ILE A 764 16.38 -29.29 -10.24
N ALA A 765 15.44 -29.42 -11.17
CA ALA A 765 14.01 -29.54 -10.83
C ALA A 765 13.70 -30.84 -10.06
N ARG A 766 14.27 -31.99 -10.47
CA ARG A 766 14.14 -33.25 -9.71
C ARG A 766 14.75 -33.15 -8.32
N ALA A 767 15.92 -32.55 -8.18
CA ALA A 767 16.54 -32.30 -6.87
C ALA A 767 15.65 -31.40 -6.00
N THR A 768 15.07 -30.34 -6.59
CA THR A 768 14.16 -29.43 -5.88
C THR A 768 12.90 -30.14 -5.39
N LEU A 769 12.28 -30.97 -6.21
CA LEU A 769 11.08 -31.74 -5.86
C LEU A 769 11.36 -32.73 -4.72
N LYS A 770 12.44 -33.52 -4.85
CA LYS A 770 12.92 -34.46 -3.83
C LYS A 770 13.21 -33.77 -2.48
N VAL A 771 13.97 -32.68 -2.49
CA VAL A 771 14.31 -31.93 -1.27
C VAL A 771 13.05 -31.26 -0.69
N ALA A 772 12.11 -30.79 -1.51
CA ALA A 772 10.85 -30.25 -1.02
C ALA A 772 10.02 -31.29 -0.25
N ASP A 773 9.93 -32.53 -0.76
CA ASP A 773 9.25 -33.64 -0.05
C ASP A 773 9.91 -33.93 1.31
N GLU A 774 11.25 -33.95 1.38
CA GLU A 774 12.00 -34.14 2.64
C GLU A 774 11.68 -33.04 3.68
N PHE A 775 11.61 -31.77 3.23
CA PHE A 775 11.27 -30.62 4.07
C PHE A 775 9.74 -30.43 4.26
N LYS A 776 8.90 -31.26 3.62
CA LYS A 776 7.43 -31.18 3.59
C LYS A 776 6.91 -29.84 3.04
N LEU A 777 7.66 -29.25 2.09
CA LEU A 777 7.27 -28.09 1.32
C LEU A 777 6.40 -28.50 0.13
N SER A 778 5.47 -27.64 -0.25
CA SER A 778 4.90 -27.71 -1.60
C SER A 778 5.75 -26.90 -2.57
N VAL A 779 6.21 -27.55 -3.63
CA VAL A 779 6.81 -26.91 -4.81
C VAL A 779 5.99 -27.29 -6.03
N LYS A 780 5.88 -26.37 -6.99
CA LYS A 780 5.41 -26.65 -8.36
C LYS A 780 6.49 -26.25 -9.36
N VAL A 781 6.82 -27.14 -10.30
CA VAL A 781 7.76 -26.83 -11.39
C VAL A 781 7.00 -26.22 -12.56
N CYS A 782 7.44 -25.06 -13.04
CA CYS A 782 6.94 -24.42 -14.26
C CYS A 782 8.00 -24.54 -15.34
N VAL A 783 7.72 -25.32 -16.39
CA VAL A 783 8.56 -25.40 -17.58
C VAL A 783 8.10 -24.34 -18.58
N MET A 784 8.94 -23.36 -18.82
CA MET A 784 8.66 -22.20 -19.69
C MET A 784 9.18 -22.49 -21.11
N TRP A 785 8.27 -22.95 -21.97
CA TRP A 785 8.53 -23.30 -23.36
C TRP A 785 8.55 -22.08 -24.27
N PRO A 786 9.42 -22.05 -25.31
CA PRO A 786 9.45 -20.98 -26.30
C PRO A 786 8.09 -20.77 -26.99
N HIS A 787 7.83 -19.53 -27.42
CA HIS A 787 6.68 -19.24 -28.27
C HIS A 787 6.76 -20.07 -29.57
N GLY A 788 5.69 -20.81 -29.88
CA GLY A 788 5.62 -21.68 -31.06
C GLY A 788 6.16 -23.11 -30.90
N SER A 789 6.44 -23.58 -29.68
CA SER A 789 6.65 -25.02 -29.41
C SER A 789 5.34 -25.82 -29.57
N ASP A 790 5.43 -27.00 -30.18
CA ASP A 790 4.29 -27.90 -30.44
C ASP A 790 3.97 -28.80 -29.23
N ASP A 791 2.68 -29.17 -29.06
CA ASP A 791 2.18 -30.07 -28.01
C ASP A 791 2.94 -31.43 -27.92
N VAL A 792 3.65 -31.83 -28.98
CA VAL A 792 4.41 -33.10 -29.06
C VAL A 792 5.72 -33.04 -28.26
N GLU A 793 6.36 -31.88 -28.13
CA GLU A 793 7.60 -31.73 -27.33
C GLU A 793 7.32 -31.89 -25.82
N VAL A 794 6.07 -31.64 -25.42
CA VAL A 794 5.59 -31.50 -24.04
C VAL A 794 5.50 -32.84 -23.28
N GLU A 795 5.50 -33.99 -23.99
CA GLU A 795 5.49 -35.31 -23.35
C GLU A 795 6.81 -35.63 -22.62
N GLU A 796 7.94 -35.04 -23.03
CA GLU A 796 9.25 -35.29 -22.39
C GLU A 796 9.21 -34.94 -20.89
N SER A 797 8.61 -33.81 -20.52
CA SER A 797 8.52 -33.36 -19.12
C SER A 797 7.84 -34.38 -18.22
N ARG A 798 6.84 -35.12 -18.73
CA ARG A 798 6.13 -36.17 -17.98
C ARG A 798 7.06 -37.35 -17.63
N TYR A 799 7.94 -37.72 -18.54
CA TYR A 799 8.90 -38.80 -18.33
C TYR A 799 10.08 -38.34 -17.47
N VAL A 800 10.59 -37.13 -17.72
CA VAL A 800 11.79 -36.58 -17.09
C VAL A 800 11.55 -36.07 -15.65
N LEU A 801 10.32 -35.75 -15.27
CA LEU A 801 9.92 -35.38 -13.90
C LEU A 801 9.20 -36.49 -13.13
N ALA A 802 9.07 -37.71 -13.68
CA ALA A 802 8.45 -38.83 -12.95
C ALA A 802 9.25 -39.17 -11.66
N PRO A 803 8.59 -39.57 -10.55
CA PRO A 803 7.14 -39.81 -10.40
C PRO A 803 6.31 -38.56 -10.02
N TRP A 804 6.92 -37.37 -9.98
CA TRP A 804 6.23 -36.15 -9.56
C TRP A 804 5.23 -35.66 -10.61
N THR A 805 4.08 -35.16 -10.16
CA THR A 805 2.99 -34.64 -11.01
C THR A 805 2.68 -33.16 -10.75
N ASN A 806 3.37 -32.55 -9.79
CA ASN A 806 3.31 -31.14 -9.42
C ASN A 806 4.21 -30.29 -10.36
N TYR A 807 3.93 -30.38 -11.66
CA TYR A 807 4.54 -29.53 -12.68
C TYR A 807 3.48 -29.01 -13.66
N VAL A 808 3.79 -27.91 -14.33
CA VAL A 808 3.00 -27.33 -15.42
C VAL A 808 3.94 -26.94 -16.55
N ASN A 809 3.53 -27.23 -17.79
CA ASN A 809 4.20 -26.73 -18.98
C ASN A 809 3.45 -25.48 -19.45
N VAL A 810 4.17 -24.40 -19.75
CA VAL A 810 3.58 -23.16 -20.26
C VAL A 810 4.34 -22.61 -21.45
N GLU A 811 3.62 -22.04 -22.42
CA GLU A 811 4.19 -21.35 -23.57
C GLU A 811 4.38 -19.85 -23.26
N GLU A 812 5.54 -19.28 -23.60
CA GLU A 812 5.77 -17.84 -23.63
C GLU A 812 4.84 -17.15 -24.65
N LEU A 813 4.09 -16.11 -24.26
CA LEU A 813 3.30 -15.27 -25.20
C LEU A 813 3.84 -13.83 -25.25
N PRO A 814 4.96 -13.58 -25.97
CA PRO A 814 5.60 -12.28 -26.01
C PRO A 814 4.79 -11.26 -26.84
N ARG A 815 4.61 -10.05 -26.29
CA ARG A 815 3.91 -8.93 -26.98
C ARG A 815 4.66 -8.36 -28.18
N VAL A 816 5.98 -8.55 -28.24
CA VAL A 816 6.84 -8.16 -29.36
C VAL A 816 7.55 -9.40 -29.87
N SER A 817 7.33 -9.77 -31.12
CA SER A 817 7.89 -10.97 -31.74
C SER A 817 9.42 -10.98 -31.63
N GLY A 818 9.96 -11.99 -30.94
CA GLY A 818 11.40 -12.19 -30.74
C GLY A 818 11.92 -11.92 -29.33
N ASN A 819 11.22 -11.15 -28.50
CA ASN A 819 11.66 -10.89 -27.12
C ASN A 819 11.11 -11.95 -26.15
N SER A 820 11.94 -12.89 -25.70
CA SER A 820 11.55 -13.91 -24.71
C SER A 820 11.28 -13.32 -23.31
N TRP A 821 10.56 -14.08 -22.48
CA TRP A 821 10.41 -13.78 -21.05
C TRP A 821 11.76 -13.66 -20.34
N TRP A 822 12.71 -14.52 -20.72
CA TRP A 822 14.07 -14.56 -20.18
C TRP A 822 14.84 -13.26 -20.49
N GLU A 823 14.80 -12.78 -21.73
CA GLU A 823 15.42 -11.53 -22.16
C GLU A 823 14.74 -10.30 -21.52
N MET A 824 13.40 -10.31 -21.44
CA MET A 824 12.64 -9.29 -20.70
C MET A 824 13.07 -9.23 -19.22
N CYS A 825 13.27 -10.39 -18.59
CA CYS A 825 13.78 -10.53 -17.23
C CYS A 825 15.30 -10.27 -17.08
N ARG A 826 16.00 -9.96 -18.18
CA ARG A 826 17.45 -9.68 -18.26
C ARG A 826 18.32 -10.86 -17.81
N ILE A 827 17.94 -12.08 -18.20
CA ILE A 827 18.60 -13.36 -17.85
C ILE A 827 18.69 -14.30 -19.06
N SER A 828 19.55 -15.32 -18.96
CA SER A 828 19.63 -16.38 -19.98
C SER A 828 18.64 -17.52 -19.68
N ARG A 829 18.30 -18.31 -20.71
CA ARG A 829 17.53 -19.56 -20.55
C ARG A 829 18.23 -20.65 -19.71
N LYS A 830 19.48 -20.45 -19.28
CA LYS A 830 20.12 -21.34 -18.29
C LYS A 830 19.64 -21.11 -16.85
N ASN A 831 18.92 -20.01 -16.60
CA ASN A 831 18.56 -19.62 -15.25
C ASN A 831 17.46 -20.53 -14.69
N VAL A 832 17.66 -21.02 -13.47
CA VAL A 832 16.64 -21.63 -12.64
C VAL A 832 16.23 -20.60 -11.59
N ILE A 833 14.92 -20.42 -11.39
CA ILE A 833 14.38 -19.36 -10.51
C ILE A 833 13.41 -19.98 -9.50
N LEU A 834 13.62 -19.74 -8.22
CA LEU A 834 12.69 -20.14 -7.15
C LEU A 834 11.90 -18.92 -6.65
N VAL A 835 10.57 -19.00 -6.79
CA VAL A 835 9.61 -17.96 -6.42
C VAL A 835 8.83 -18.37 -5.17
N ARG A 836 8.62 -17.41 -4.26
CA ARG A 836 7.91 -17.59 -2.99
C ARG A 836 6.39 -17.53 -3.16
N PRO A 837 5.62 -17.99 -2.15
CA PRO A 837 4.17 -17.77 -2.09
C PRO A 837 3.75 -16.29 -2.22
N ASP A 838 4.58 -15.32 -1.80
CA ASP A 838 4.31 -13.88 -1.97
C ASP A 838 4.83 -13.27 -3.29
N GLU A 839 5.12 -14.12 -4.28
CA GLU A 839 5.54 -13.78 -5.65
C GLU A 839 6.93 -13.15 -5.78
N HIS A 840 7.74 -13.10 -4.72
CA HIS A 840 9.12 -12.62 -4.79
C HIS A 840 10.09 -13.75 -5.14
N ILE A 841 11.17 -13.42 -5.84
CA ILE A 841 12.23 -14.37 -6.21
C ILE A 841 13.12 -14.59 -4.99
N ALA A 842 13.16 -15.81 -4.47
CA ALA A 842 14.00 -16.19 -3.33
C ALA A 842 15.42 -16.61 -3.72
N TRP A 843 15.59 -17.21 -4.91
CA TRP A 843 16.87 -17.71 -5.39
C TRP A 843 16.88 -17.77 -6.91
N ARG A 844 18.08 -17.60 -7.49
CA ARG A 844 18.38 -17.71 -8.91
C ARG A 844 19.78 -18.31 -9.06
N THR A 845 19.97 -19.15 -10.07
CA THR A 845 21.29 -19.63 -10.49
C THR A 845 21.29 -19.99 -11.98
N GLU A 846 22.44 -19.98 -12.66
CA GLU A 846 22.59 -20.66 -13.95
C GLU A 846 22.96 -22.13 -13.70
N TRP A 847 22.40 -23.08 -14.45
CA TRP A 847 22.57 -24.51 -14.17
C TRP A 847 24.03 -25.00 -14.22
N ASP A 848 24.91 -24.35 -14.98
CA ASP A 848 26.34 -24.69 -15.07
C ASP A 848 27.17 -24.20 -13.87
N MET A 849 26.59 -23.39 -12.99
CA MET A 849 27.18 -23.06 -11.70
C MET A 849 26.89 -24.13 -10.62
N VAL A 850 25.88 -24.97 -10.81
CA VAL A 850 25.43 -25.97 -9.83
C VAL A 850 26.21 -27.27 -10.00
N ARG A 851 27.05 -27.61 -9.03
CA ARG A 851 27.85 -28.85 -9.04
C ARG A 851 27.14 -30.06 -8.43
N ASP A 852 26.25 -29.80 -7.48
CA ASP A 852 25.44 -30.79 -6.77
C ASP A 852 24.10 -30.14 -6.45
N ALA A 853 23.06 -30.50 -7.22
CA ALA A 853 21.74 -29.90 -7.10
C ALA A 853 21.00 -30.33 -5.82
N ASP A 854 21.31 -31.52 -5.28
CA ASP A 854 20.74 -32.03 -4.03
C ASP A 854 21.27 -31.25 -2.82
N SER A 855 22.56 -30.93 -2.82
CA SER A 855 23.21 -30.13 -1.79
C SER A 855 22.86 -28.63 -1.90
N GLU A 856 22.91 -28.07 -3.11
CA GLU A 856 22.59 -26.66 -3.37
C GLU A 856 21.16 -26.32 -2.94
N VAL A 857 20.15 -27.06 -3.44
CA VAL A 857 18.75 -26.74 -3.16
C VAL A 857 18.38 -27.02 -1.68
N ARG A 858 19.06 -27.95 -1.03
CA ARG A 858 18.98 -28.15 0.42
C ARG A 858 19.53 -26.96 1.20
N GLY A 859 20.64 -26.38 0.75
CA GLY A 859 21.16 -25.12 1.29
C GLY A 859 20.17 -23.96 1.12
N VAL A 860 19.58 -23.84 -0.08
CA VAL A 860 18.57 -22.82 -0.44
C VAL A 860 17.35 -22.89 0.48
N PHE A 861 16.69 -24.06 0.59
CA PHE A 861 15.51 -24.19 1.46
C PHE A 861 15.86 -24.04 2.95
N SER A 862 17.01 -24.55 3.41
CA SER A 862 17.44 -24.38 4.81
C SER A 862 17.67 -22.92 5.19
N ARG A 863 18.12 -22.08 4.25
CA ARG A 863 18.27 -20.63 4.43
C ARG A 863 16.93 -19.89 4.40
N ILE A 864 16.07 -20.18 3.41
CA ILE A 864 14.74 -19.56 3.25
C ILE A 864 13.82 -19.87 4.45
N LEU A 865 13.88 -21.10 4.98
CA LEU A 865 13.11 -21.54 6.16
C LEU A 865 13.78 -21.22 7.51
N CYS A 866 14.96 -20.58 7.47
CA CYS A 866 15.77 -20.19 8.62
C CYS A 866 16.12 -21.35 9.59
N LEU A 867 16.30 -22.56 9.05
CA LEU A 867 16.48 -23.80 9.82
C LEU A 867 17.90 -24.02 10.36
N ASN A 868 18.91 -23.31 9.85
CA ASN A 868 20.31 -23.44 10.27
C ASN A 868 20.61 -22.80 11.66
N GLY A 869 19.60 -22.68 12.54
CA GLY A 869 19.63 -21.93 13.79
C GLY A 869 20.27 -22.63 15.01
N HIS A 870 21.08 -23.67 14.81
CA HIS A 870 21.75 -24.42 15.89
C HIS A 870 23.29 -24.45 15.81
N HIS A 871 23.90 -23.58 14.99
CA HIS A 871 25.36 -23.33 15.04
C HIS A 871 25.71 -21.85 14.80
N VAL A 872 25.59 -21.05 15.87
CA VAL A 872 26.33 -19.80 16.12
C VAL A 872 26.71 -19.81 17.60
#